data_AF-A0A6L2Q3J3-F1
#
_entry.id   AF-A0A6L2Q3J3-F1
#
_cell.length_a   1.000
_cell.length_b   1.000
_cell.length_c   1.000
_cell.angle_alpha   90.00
_cell.angle_beta   90.00
_cell.angle_gamma   90.00
#
_symmetry.space_group_name_H-M   'P 1'
#
loop_
_entity.id
_entity.type
_entity.pdbx_description
1 polymer ?
#
loop_
_entity_poly.entity_id
_entity_poly.type
_entity_poly.pdbx_seq_one_letter_code
_entity_poly.pdbx_strand_id
1 'polypeptide(L)'
;MAVFEKKHPRKVFLDDTEVLTCVFESAQNIHGHTEYIVRVQRGPLPEKTWHIHKRYNDFVSLHNLLQISGLNLPLPPKKLIGNMEREFIAERQTGLQNYLNIILMNPILASSLPVRKFLDPDNYATPFQELALQHVSMTLRSEVNYEVIKPVPEIGWRLRKHYFLVKSHINPKEELLLSWAEHGPDKYLDDRDLQGVFKSMANVQHPYIQGIEFLNCSGAGGFVVRELNNAGSLRDLLCTAKPKQQFMKKYGNPRQYRPLSESDMACFGRQILEVLRFLSEKGLPFGHLHTGNILLENGRVKLLDIENGVLGLPSYYRPYFVQHRKIHTLEAVDVYCFGHVLYEMAFGHPLHESVCDIFPSSCPPLLKSVLESILSTEACKGGVPTIAALLTHPFFNSTELSSSHQLANSQHCDRPHLKFSSHVKEALKVAHQKIETRLKDEQKMVRHQKRLLRVQELLTNEEEKKKRKQQQQLQKQQQQQQQLISNGKSPERSESPNSTSTATSAGTVTPPSGFIEFSSSPAPPVPSTPSPVQLVPSSAPKRAALLGSICNFNKATLRRTVTRASSDSMLHLLAWDEERGKRKTPVTEVGPACFNGSPSSSGTRDITEKEGNQCGGHIGFVLSLLYCMTLMMTGYLSKHVGPNIMKILSFKS
;
A
#
# COMPACT_ATOMS: atom_id res chain seq x y z
N MET A 1 -29.51 -12.81 37.80
CA MET A 1 -28.76 -13.41 36.66
C MET A 1 -28.85 -12.48 35.47
N ALA A 2 -27.88 -12.53 34.55
CA ALA A 2 -27.70 -11.52 33.51
C ALA A 2 -28.75 -11.58 32.38
N VAL A 3 -29.32 -10.42 32.03
CA VAL A 3 -30.07 -10.21 30.78
C VAL A 3 -29.77 -8.78 30.28
N PHE A 4 -29.57 -8.61 28.97
CA PHE A 4 -29.32 -7.34 28.26
C PHE A 4 -27.94 -6.67 28.44
N GLU A 5 -26.86 -7.44 28.39
CA GLU A 5 -25.63 -6.91 27.79
C GLU A 5 -25.86 -6.75 26.27
N LYS A 6 -26.43 -5.60 25.87
CA LYS A 6 -26.57 -5.25 24.45
C LYS A 6 -25.18 -5.15 23.82
N LYS A 7 -24.76 -6.19 23.11
CA LYS A 7 -23.60 -6.14 22.21
C LYS A 7 -23.85 -5.07 21.16
N HIS A 8 -23.29 -3.89 21.39
CA HIS A 8 -23.32 -2.81 20.41
C HIS A 8 -22.59 -3.32 19.15
N PRO A 9 -23.18 -3.17 17.95
CA PRO A 9 -22.51 -3.58 16.72
C PRO A 9 -21.19 -2.81 16.63
N ARG A 10 -20.09 -3.55 16.54
CA ARG A 10 -18.74 -2.96 16.53
C ARG A 10 -18.62 -2.06 15.31
N LYS A 11 -18.38 -0.76 15.50
CA LYS A 11 -18.09 0.16 14.39
C LYS A 11 -16.93 -0.43 13.59
N VAL A 12 -17.17 -0.77 12.33
CA VAL A 12 -16.12 -1.28 11.44
C VAL A 12 -15.33 -0.07 10.97
N PHE A 13 -14.14 0.12 11.52
CA PHE A 13 -13.25 1.20 11.11
C PHE A 13 -12.64 0.91 9.75
N LEU A 14 -12.46 1.96 8.96
CA LEU A 14 -11.92 1.89 7.61
C LEU A 14 -10.40 1.69 7.67
N ASP A 15 -9.86 0.73 6.90
CA ASP A 15 -8.42 0.62 6.72
C ASP A 15 -7.97 1.49 5.53
N ASP A 16 -7.35 2.62 5.84
CA ASP A 16 -6.81 3.56 4.85
C ASP A 16 -5.56 3.02 4.13
N THR A 17 -4.96 1.91 4.60
CA THR A 17 -3.85 1.24 3.91
C THR A 17 -4.30 0.21 2.87
N GLU A 18 -5.61 -0.12 2.78
CA GLU A 18 -6.11 -0.88 1.63
C GLU A 18 -5.87 -0.07 0.34
N VAL A 19 -5.22 -0.71 -0.63
CA VAL A 19 -4.91 -0.12 -1.94
C VAL A 19 -6.21 0.10 -2.72
N LEU A 20 -6.36 1.27 -3.34
CA LEU A 20 -7.38 1.50 -4.35
C LEU A 20 -6.82 1.24 -5.75
N THR A 21 -7.58 0.56 -6.58
CA THR A 21 -7.31 0.42 -8.03
C THR A 21 -8.53 0.91 -8.80
N CYS A 22 -8.35 1.39 -10.03
CA CYS A 22 -9.47 1.87 -10.84
C CYS A 22 -9.28 1.60 -12.34
N VAL A 23 -10.40 1.39 -13.03
CA VAL A 23 -10.46 1.11 -14.47
C VAL A 23 -11.58 1.95 -15.09
N PHE A 24 -11.28 2.67 -16.17
CA PHE A 24 -12.29 3.34 -16.98
C PHE A 24 -13.08 2.31 -17.79
N GLU A 25 -14.40 2.28 -17.64
CA GLU A 25 -15.26 1.31 -18.32
C GLU A 25 -15.97 1.92 -19.53
N SER A 26 -16.40 3.18 -19.43
CA SER A 26 -17.07 3.90 -20.51
C SER A 26 -17.06 5.42 -20.29
N ALA A 27 -17.62 6.15 -21.24
CA ALA A 27 -17.94 7.56 -21.11
C ALA A 27 -19.36 7.83 -21.64
N GLN A 28 -20.05 8.80 -21.06
CA GLN A 28 -21.40 9.21 -21.43
C GLN A 28 -21.50 10.73 -21.55
N ASN A 29 -22.40 11.23 -22.40
CA ASN A 29 -22.72 12.66 -22.47
C ASN A 29 -23.90 12.94 -21.53
N ILE A 30 -23.74 13.90 -20.63
CA ILE A 30 -24.79 14.36 -19.72
C ILE A 30 -24.82 15.89 -19.81
N HIS A 31 -25.99 16.47 -20.06
CA HIS A 31 -26.21 17.93 -20.08
C HIS A 31 -25.15 18.75 -20.88
N GLY A 32 -24.59 18.17 -21.96
CA GLY A 32 -23.59 18.83 -22.79
C GLY A 32 -22.13 18.66 -22.33
N HIS A 33 -21.84 17.84 -21.32
CA HIS A 33 -20.48 17.48 -20.92
C HIS A 33 -20.23 15.96 -20.95
N THR A 34 -18.98 15.55 -21.18
CA THR A 34 -18.56 14.15 -21.08
C THR A 34 -18.27 13.78 -19.62
N GLU A 35 -18.92 12.75 -19.12
CA GLU A 35 -18.55 12.06 -17.88
C GLU A 35 -17.95 10.70 -18.18
N TYR A 36 -16.85 10.38 -17.51
CA TYR A 36 -16.21 9.09 -17.53
C TYR A 36 -16.75 8.24 -16.38
N ILE A 37 -17.14 7.01 -16.68
CA ILE A 37 -17.53 6.00 -15.71
C ILE A 37 -16.29 5.19 -15.36
N VAL A 38 -15.84 5.31 -14.12
CA VAL A 38 -14.64 4.64 -13.60
C VAL A 38 -15.06 3.69 -12.50
N ARG A 39 -14.82 2.40 -12.68
CA ARG A 39 -14.97 1.41 -11.60
C ARG A 39 -13.74 1.49 -10.69
N VAL A 40 -13.97 1.60 -9.39
CA VAL A 40 -12.95 1.61 -8.35
C VAL A 40 -13.09 0.33 -7.52
N GLN A 41 -11.97 -0.23 -7.07
CA GLN A 41 -11.90 -1.39 -6.19
C GLN A 41 -10.99 -1.10 -4.98
N ARG A 42 -11.46 -1.44 -3.77
CA ARG A 42 -10.68 -1.39 -2.53
C ARG A 42 -10.15 -2.77 -2.16
N GLY A 43 -8.83 -2.90 -2.13
CA GLY A 43 -8.17 -4.13 -1.71
C GLY A 43 -8.38 -5.31 -2.68
N PRO A 44 -8.14 -6.55 -2.21
CA PRO A 44 -8.05 -7.73 -3.09
C PRO A 44 -9.40 -8.31 -3.53
N LEU A 45 -10.51 -7.83 -2.97
CA LEU A 45 -11.84 -8.44 -3.07
C LEU A 45 -12.69 -7.80 -4.18
N PRO A 46 -13.16 -8.54 -5.19
CA PRO A 46 -14.04 -8.01 -6.24
C PRO A 46 -15.37 -7.45 -5.73
N GLU A 47 -15.86 -7.90 -4.57
CA GLU A 47 -17.08 -7.38 -3.95
C GLU A 47 -16.90 -5.99 -3.32
N LYS A 48 -15.66 -5.52 -3.12
CA LYS A 48 -15.34 -4.16 -2.65
C LYS A 48 -15.19 -3.18 -3.82
N THR A 49 -16.16 -3.16 -4.75
CA THR A 49 -16.17 -2.27 -5.93
C THR A 49 -17.35 -1.32 -5.95
N TRP A 50 -17.13 -0.12 -6.48
CA TRP A 50 -18.16 0.87 -6.78
C TRP A 50 -17.77 1.64 -8.05
N HIS A 51 -18.67 2.48 -8.54
CA HIS A 51 -18.45 3.36 -9.68
C HIS A 51 -18.38 4.81 -9.25
N ILE A 52 -17.46 5.57 -9.85
CA ILE A 52 -17.45 7.04 -9.78
C ILE A 52 -17.71 7.61 -11.17
N HIS A 53 -18.42 8.74 -11.19
CA HIS A 53 -18.68 9.54 -12.37
C HIS A 53 -17.85 10.81 -12.25
N LYS A 54 -16.98 11.07 -13.23
CA LYS A 54 -16.05 12.21 -13.23
C LYS A 54 -15.98 12.84 -14.61
N ARG A 55 -16.08 14.17 -14.70
CA ARG A 55 -15.80 14.92 -15.93
C ARG A 55 -14.35 15.36 -15.96
N TYR A 56 -13.83 15.70 -17.14
CA TYR A 56 -12.43 16.10 -17.32
C TYR A 56 -11.95 17.20 -16.34
N ASN A 57 -12.80 18.20 -16.06
CA ASN A 57 -12.43 19.28 -15.12
C ASN A 57 -12.19 18.79 -13.68
N ASP A 58 -12.76 17.67 -13.26
CA ASP A 58 -12.53 17.12 -11.92
C ASP A 58 -11.10 16.56 -11.81
N PHE A 59 -10.56 16.01 -12.91
CA PHE A 59 -9.16 15.59 -13.01
C PHE A 59 -8.21 16.79 -13.01
N VAL A 60 -8.60 17.93 -13.60
CA VAL A 60 -7.85 19.20 -13.50
C VAL A 60 -7.80 19.68 -12.04
N SER A 61 -8.93 19.64 -11.33
CA SER A 61 -8.97 20.00 -9.91
C SER A 61 -8.10 19.06 -9.05
N LEU A 62 -8.15 17.74 -9.29
CA LEU A 62 -7.24 16.79 -8.64
C LEU A 62 -5.77 17.12 -8.96
N HIS A 63 -5.45 17.34 -10.23
CA HIS A 63 -4.09 17.65 -10.69
C HIS A 63 -3.51 18.86 -9.96
N ASN A 64 -4.27 19.96 -9.89
CA ASN A 64 -3.85 21.18 -9.19
C ASN A 64 -3.56 20.95 -7.70
N LEU A 65 -4.32 20.07 -7.04
CA LEU A 65 -4.05 19.69 -5.64
C LEU A 65 -2.78 18.85 -5.48
N LEU A 66 -2.43 18.02 -6.48
CA LEU A 66 -1.25 17.15 -6.45
C LEU A 66 0.05 17.86 -6.85
N GLN A 67 -0.02 19.05 -7.48
CA GLN A 67 1.16 19.84 -7.86
C GLN A 67 2.08 20.17 -6.66
N ILE A 68 1.55 20.22 -5.43
CA ILE A 68 2.36 20.42 -4.23
C ILE A 68 3.42 19.33 -4.00
N SER A 69 3.25 18.13 -4.58
CA SER A 69 4.23 17.04 -4.56
C SER A 69 5.52 17.34 -5.32
N GLY A 70 5.50 18.30 -6.26
CA GLY A 70 6.61 18.56 -7.17
C GLY A 70 6.84 17.47 -8.23
N LEU A 71 5.88 16.55 -8.44
CA LEU A 71 5.93 15.54 -9.48
C LEU A 71 5.32 16.05 -10.79
N ASN A 72 5.97 15.75 -11.92
CA ASN A 72 5.43 16.05 -13.24
C ASN A 72 4.43 14.95 -13.66
N LEU A 73 3.14 15.18 -13.42
CA LEU A 73 2.07 14.22 -13.71
C LEU A 73 1.46 14.47 -15.11
N PRO A 74 1.39 13.47 -16.02
CA PRO A 74 0.97 13.69 -17.40
C PRO A 74 -0.56 13.75 -17.53
N LEU A 75 -1.17 14.88 -17.16
CA LEU A 75 -2.59 15.12 -17.41
C LEU A 75 -2.82 15.37 -18.92
N PRO A 76 -3.74 14.65 -19.59
CA PRO A 76 -4.07 14.91 -21.00
C PRO A 76 -4.58 16.34 -21.22
N PRO A 77 -4.27 17.00 -22.35
CA PRO A 77 -4.59 18.42 -22.53
C PRO A 77 -6.09 18.72 -22.69
N LYS A 78 -6.43 20.00 -22.46
CA LYS A 78 -7.71 20.58 -22.89
C LYS A 78 -7.73 20.69 -24.43
N LYS A 79 -8.87 20.37 -25.03
CA LYS A 79 -9.19 20.57 -26.45
C LYS A 79 -10.47 21.40 -26.49
N LEU A 80 -10.45 22.51 -27.25
CA LEU A 80 -11.54 23.50 -27.26
C LEU A 80 -12.56 23.29 -28.40
N ILE A 81 -12.13 22.67 -29.49
CA ILE A 81 -12.94 22.34 -30.67
C ILE A 81 -12.91 20.81 -30.84
N GLY A 82 -14.03 20.17 -31.22
CA GLY A 82 -14.05 18.70 -31.39
C GLY A 82 -13.85 17.94 -30.08
N ASN A 83 -14.27 18.51 -28.94
CA ASN A 83 -14.11 17.90 -27.61
C ASN A 83 -15.13 16.79 -27.30
N MET A 84 -16.17 16.65 -28.15
CA MET A 84 -17.19 15.60 -28.09
C MET A 84 -17.01 14.51 -29.16
N GLU A 85 -15.96 14.60 -29.98
CA GLU A 85 -15.61 13.57 -30.97
C GLU A 85 -15.32 12.24 -30.27
N ARG A 86 -15.84 11.13 -30.80
CA ARG A 86 -15.79 9.82 -30.14
C ARG A 86 -14.35 9.33 -29.99
N GLU A 87 -13.56 9.55 -31.04
CA GLU A 87 -12.14 9.24 -31.16
C GLU A 87 -11.35 9.99 -30.09
N PHE A 88 -11.64 11.28 -29.92
CA PHE A 88 -10.99 12.11 -28.92
C PHE A 88 -11.40 11.79 -27.48
N ILE A 89 -12.68 11.43 -27.25
CA ILE A 89 -13.13 10.93 -25.93
C ILE A 89 -12.40 9.63 -25.58
N ALA A 90 -12.23 8.72 -26.53
CA ALA A 90 -11.50 7.46 -26.33
C ALA A 90 -10.00 7.70 -26.08
N GLU A 91 -9.35 8.55 -26.88
CA GLU A 91 -7.95 8.96 -26.68
C GLU A 91 -7.73 9.57 -25.29
N ARG A 92 -8.59 10.53 -24.90
CA ARG A 92 -8.54 11.17 -23.59
C ARG A 92 -8.82 10.16 -22.47
N GLN A 93 -9.75 9.22 -22.64
CA GLN A 93 -10.00 8.15 -21.67
C GLN A 93 -8.73 7.31 -21.43
N THR A 94 -8.02 6.92 -22.49
CA THR A 94 -6.74 6.22 -22.38
C THR A 94 -5.68 7.07 -21.65
N GLY A 95 -5.57 8.35 -21.98
CA GLY A 95 -4.66 9.27 -21.31
C GLY A 95 -4.99 9.45 -19.82
N LEU A 96 -6.28 9.54 -19.46
CA LEU A 96 -6.73 9.67 -18.07
C LEU A 96 -6.54 8.37 -17.26
N GLN A 97 -6.68 7.20 -17.89
CA GLN A 97 -6.31 5.92 -17.26
C GLN A 97 -4.80 5.90 -16.94
N ASN A 98 -3.94 6.30 -17.88
CA ASN A 98 -2.49 6.36 -17.64
C ASN A 98 -2.14 7.36 -16.52
N TYR A 99 -2.79 8.53 -16.52
CA TYR A 99 -2.66 9.54 -15.46
C TYR A 99 -3.01 8.99 -14.07
N LEU A 100 -4.15 8.30 -13.91
CA LEU A 100 -4.51 7.66 -12.63
C LEU A 100 -3.59 6.50 -12.27
N ASN A 101 -3.12 5.71 -13.25
CA ASN A 101 -2.15 4.63 -12.99
C ASN A 101 -0.86 5.19 -12.37
N ILE A 102 -0.29 6.26 -12.94
CA ILE A 102 0.92 6.90 -12.42
C ILE A 102 0.72 7.45 -11.01
N ILE A 103 -0.44 8.06 -10.74
CA ILE A 103 -0.81 8.53 -9.38
C ILE A 103 -0.89 7.36 -8.39
N LEU A 104 -1.54 6.25 -8.77
CA LEU A 104 -1.74 5.10 -7.90
C LEU A 104 -0.48 4.24 -7.71
N MET A 105 0.48 4.32 -8.63
CA MET A 105 1.81 3.71 -8.47
C MET A 105 2.69 4.46 -7.47
N ASN A 106 2.46 5.75 -7.20
CA ASN A 106 3.18 6.50 -6.17
C ASN A 106 2.46 6.34 -4.81
N PRO A 107 3.07 5.70 -3.78
CA PRO A 107 2.39 5.44 -2.52
C PRO A 107 1.91 6.70 -1.79
N ILE A 108 2.64 7.81 -1.92
CA ILE A 108 2.36 9.08 -1.23
C ILE A 108 1.18 9.81 -1.88
N LEU A 109 1.07 9.76 -3.21
CA LEU A 109 -0.11 10.29 -3.90
C LEU A 109 -1.31 9.37 -3.67
N ALA A 110 -1.15 8.05 -3.80
CA ALA A 110 -2.21 7.06 -3.61
C ALA A 110 -2.80 7.05 -2.17
N SER A 111 -2.01 7.41 -1.16
CA SER A 111 -2.46 7.58 0.23
C SER A 111 -2.94 8.99 0.56
N SER A 112 -2.91 9.95 -0.39
CA SER A 112 -3.26 11.34 -0.13
C SER A 112 -4.78 11.59 -0.09
N LEU A 113 -5.21 12.55 0.73
CA LEU A 113 -6.63 12.90 0.85
C LEU A 113 -7.27 13.32 -0.49
N PRO A 114 -6.61 14.12 -1.38
CA PRO A 114 -7.18 14.45 -2.69
C PRO A 114 -7.48 13.22 -3.55
N VAL A 115 -6.57 12.24 -3.62
CA VAL A 115 -6.78 11.01 -4.42
C VAL A 115 -7.84 10.12 -3.79
N ARG A 116 -7.80 9.95 -2.47
CA ARG A 116 -8.77 9.13 -1.72
C ARG A 116 -10.19 9.71 -1.83
N LYS A 117 -10.36 11.03 -1.66
CA LYS A 117 -11.65 11.73 -1.88
C LYS A 117 -12.09 11.75 -3.35
N PHE A 118 -11.16 11.72 -4.30
CA PHE A 118 -11.51 11.63 -5.73
C PHE A 118 -12.09 10.25 -6.08
N LEU A 119 -11.47 9.18 -5.57
CA LEU A 119 -11.84 7.79 -5.88
C LEU A 119 -12.94 7.21 -4.98
N ASP A 120 -13.07 7.69 -3.75
CA ASP A 120 -13.99 7.21 -2.72
C ASP A 120 -14.60 8.42 -1.98
N PRO A 121 -15.50 9.18 -2.63
CA PRO A 121 -16.06 10.39 -2.03
C PRO A 121 -16.84 10.08 -0.75
N ASP A 122 -17.56 8.95 -0.68
CA ASP A 122 -18.44 8.62 0.44
C ASP A 122 -17.67 8.44 1.76
N ASN A 123 -16.46 7.87 1.71
CA ASN A 123 -15.63 7.65 2.90
C ASN A 123 -14.66 8.79 3.24
N TYR A 124 -14.43 9.74 2.33
CA TYR A 124 -13.43 10.82 2.48
C TYR A 124 -13.95 12.24 2.15
N ALA A 125 -15.26 12.44 1.97
CA ALA A 125 -15.84 13.78 1.82
C ALA A 125 -15.81 14.60 3.12
N THR A 126 -15.91 13.93 4.26
CA THR A 126 -16.00 14.48 5.63
C THR A 126 -14.86 15.45 5.98
N PRO A 127 -15.13 16.57 6.68
CA PRO A 127 -14.10 17.50 7.13
C PRO A 127 -13.36 16.97 8.37
N PHE A 128 -12.43 16.03 8.18
CA PHE A 128 -11.76 15.33 9.29
C PHE A 128 -11.06 16.26 10.29
N GLN A 129 -10.43 17.35 9.83
CA GLN A 129 -9.74 18.31 10.71
C GLN A 129 -10.71 19.09 11.61
N GLU A 130 -11.94 19.38 11.14
CA GLU A 130 -12.98 20.05 11.93
C GLU A 130 -13.55 19.12 13.00
N LEU A 131 -13.80 17.85 12.65
CA LEU A 131 -14.20 16.81 13.61
C LEU A 131 -13.11 16.56 14.66
N ALA A 132 -11.83 16.54 14.24
CA ALA A 132 -10.70 16.44 15.14
C ALA A 132 -10.65 17.62 16.11
N LEU A 133 -10.83 18.85 15.62
CA LEU A 133 -10.89 20.05 16.45
C LEU A 133 -12.06 20.01 17.44
N GLN A 134 -13.24 19.53 17.03
CA GLN A 134 -14.37 19.31 17.92
C GLN A 134 -14.03 18.32 19.03
N HIS A 135 -13.44 17.17 18.69
CA HIS A 135 -13.02 16.16 19.68
C HIS A 135 -11.96 16.70 20.65
N VAL A 136 -10.94 17.40 20.13
CA VAL A 136 -9.88 18.04 20.96
C VAL A 136 -10.50 19.08 21.89
N SER A 137 -11.37 19.95 21.37
CA SER A 137 -12.05 20.97 22.18
C SER A 137 -12.98 20.38 23.24
N MET A 138 -13.58 19.20 23.00
CA MET A 138 -14.35 18.49 24.01
C MET A 138 -13.47 17.93 25.13
N THR A 139 -12.35 17.28 24.79
CA THR A 139 -11.43 16.69 25.77
C THR A 139 -10.68 17.73 26.59
N LEU A 140 -10.27 18.85 25.99
CA LEU A 140 -9.54 19.89 26.72
C LEU A 140 -10.42 20.73 27.67
N ARG A 141 -11.77 20.66 27.58
CA ARG A 141 -12.66 21.27 28.59
C ARG A 141 -12.51 20.66 29.99
N SER A 142 -12.18 19.38 30.08
CA SER A 142 -11.87 18.72 31.36
C SER A 142 -10.40 18.91 31.78
N GLU A 143 -9.55 19.42 30.89
CA GLU A 143 -8.10 19.50 31.06
C GLU A 143 -7.64 20.94 30.92
N VAL A 144 -8.03 21.76 31.91
CA VAL A 144 -7.85 23.23 31.97
C VAL A 144 -6.38 23.70 31.94
N ASN A 145 -5.43 22.79 31.78
CA ASN A 145 -4.00 23.05 31.64
C ASN A 145 -3.55 23.27 30.19
N TYR A 146 -4.39 22.99 29.18
CA TYR A 146 -4.01 23.13 27.77
C TYR A 146 -5.02 23.92 26.92
N GLU A 147 -4.52 24.83 26.08
CA GLU A 147 -5.31 25.64 25.15
C GLU A 147 -4.86 25.42 23.70
N VAL A 148 -5.81 25.23 22.78
CA VAL A 148 -5.53 25.12 21.33
C VAL A 148 -5.21 26.48 20.74
N ILE A 149 -4.02 26.61 20.16
CA ILE A 149 -3.58 27.83 19.47
C ILE A 149 -4.06 27.81 18.01
N LYS A 150 -3.75 26.74 17.27
CA LYS A 150 -4.09 26.62 15.84
C LYS A 150 -3.94 25.18 15.31
N PRO A 151 -4.67 24.78 14.26
CA PRO A 151 -4.35 23.59 13.49
C PRO A 151 -2.96 23.69 12.87
N VAL A 152 -2.26 22.55 12.81
CA VAL A 152 -1.01 22.38 12.08
C VAL A 152 -1.34 21.71 10.73
N PRO A 153 -0.64 22.03 9.62
CA PRO A 153 -0.84 21.33 8.36
C PRO A 153 -0.62 19.82 8.48
N GLU A 154 -1.09 19.05 7.49
CA GLU A 154 -0.92 17.59 7.45
C GLU A 154 0.56 17.19 7.29
N ILE A 155 1.31 17.18 8.40
CA ILE A 155 2.75 16.87 8.48
C ILE A 155 3.05 15.36 8.43
N GLY A 156 2.04 14.52 8.68
CA GLY A 156 2.10 13.06 8.67
C GLY A 156 1.34 12.43 7.50
N TRP A 157 1.42 11.10 7.40
CA TRP A 157 0.85 10.34 6.26
C TRP A 157 -0.59 9.84 6.49
N ARG A 158 -1.07 9.83 7.73
CA ARG A 158 -2.37 9.24 8.11
C ARG A 158 -3.50 10.26 7.92
N LEU A 159 -4.49 9.89 7.12
CA LEU A 159 -5.64 10.75 6.76
C LEU A 159 -6.53 11.17 7.93
N ARG A 160 -6.53 10.38 9.01
CA ARG A 160 -7.38 10.54 10.20
C ARG A 160 -6.56 10.83 11.47
N LYS A 161 -5.32 11.30 11.32
CA LYS A 161 -4.48 11.77 12.44
C LYS A 161 -4.11 13.24 12.21
N HIS A 162 -4.74 14.13 12.96
CA HIS A 162 -4.57 15.58 12.82
C HIS A 162 -3.76 16.16 13.97
N TYR A 163 -3.14 17.31 13.71
CA TYR A 163 -2.17 17.94 14.59
C TYR A 163 -2.59 19.37 14.93
N PHE A 164 -2.41 19.76 16.18
CA PHE A 164 -2.74 21.08 16.69
C PHE A 164 -1.59 21.59 17.54
N LEU A 165 -1.28 22.88 17.39
CA LEU A 165 -0.37 23.56 18.30
C LEU A 165 -1.16 23.93 19.55
N VAL A 166 -0.66 23.55 20.72
CA VAL A 166 -1.24 23.85 22.03
C VAL A 166 -0.19 24.53 22.92
N LYS A 167 -0.64 25.34 23.88
CA LYS A 167 0.19 25.87 24.98
C LYS A 167 -0.25 25.27 26.30
N SER A 168 0.68 25.15 27.23
CA SER A 168 0.38 24.85 28.63
C SER A 168 0.06 26.15 29.40
N HIS A 169 -0.98 26.15 30.23
CA HIS A 169 -1.22 27.24 31.19
C HIS A 169 -0.17 27.26 32.32
N ILE A 170 0.52 26.14 32.57
CA ILE A 170 1.62 26.02 33.54
C ILE A 170 2.91 26.60 32.95
N ASN A 171 3.19 26.35 31.66
CA ASN A 171 4.32 26.92 30.94
C ASN A 171 3.88 27.59 29.61
N PRO A 172 3.39 28.84 29.64
CA PRO A 172 2.82 29.51 28.46
C PRO A 172 3.81 29.84 27.35
N LYS A 173 5.13 29.72 27.60
CA LYS A 173 6.19 29.94 26.61
C LYS A 173 6.50 28.70 25.77
N GLU A 174 6.00 27.55 26.17
CA GLU A 174 6.30 26.26 25.55
C GLU A 174 5.25 25.93 24.47
N GLU A 175 5.70 25.85 23.22
CA GLU A 175 4.89 25.32 22.12
C GLU A 175 4.87 23.80 22.19
N LEU A 176 3.68 23.23 22.44
CA LEU A 176 3.46 21.79 22.51
C LEU A 176 2.67 21.31 21.27
N LEU A 177 2.93 20.08 20.84
CA LEU A 177 2.24 19.43 19.73
C LEU A 177 1.20 18.45 20.26
N LEU A 178 -0.08 18.76 20.05
CA LEU A 178 -1.17 17.81 20.22
C LEU A 178 -1.38 17.04 18.92
N SER A 179 -1.54 15.71 19.02
CA SER A 179 -2.06 14.87 17.95
C SER A 179 -3.34 14.15 18.39
N TRP A 180 -4.32 14.08 17.50
CA TRP A 180 -5.54 13.31 17.67
C TRP A 180 -5.68 12.31 16.53
N ALA A 181 -6.10 11.08 16.83
CA ALA A 181 -6.36 10.04 15.84
C ALA A 181 -7.70 9.33 16.09
N GLU A 182 -8.53 9.18 15.05
CA GLU A 182 -9.69 8.27 15.07
C GLU A 182 -9.20 6.82 15.26
N HIS A 183 -9.95 6.01 16.01
CA HIS A 183 -9.64 4.57 16.16
C HIS A 183 -9.59 3.84 14.81
N GLY A 184 -8.71 2.85 14.72
CA GLY A 184 -8.50 2.06 13.51
C GLY A 184 -9.10 0.65 13.55
N PRO A 185 -8.97 -0.11 12.44
CA PRO A 185 -9.57 -1.43 12.26
C PRO A 185 -9.08 -2.49 13.26
N ASP A 186 -7.90 -2.29 13.86
CA ASP A 186 -7.30 -3.17 14.85
C ASP A 186 -7.65 -2.78 16.31
N LYS A 187 -8.65 -1.89 16.54
CA LYS A 187 -9.10 -1.48 17.88
C LYS A 187 -9.87 -2.60 18.58
N TYR A 188 -9.12 -3.59 19.09
CA TYR A 188 -9.69 -4.78 19.69
C TYR A 188 -9.99 -4.67 21.19
N LEU A 189 -9.39 -3.69 21.88
CA LEU A 189 -9.68 -3.32 23.26
C LEU A 189 -11.03 -2.60 23.35
N ASP A 190 -11.77 -2.86 24.44
CA ASP A 190 -12.90 -2.00 24.81
C ASP A 190 -12.41 -0.67 25.41
N ASP A 191 -13.33 0.26 25.68
CA ASP A 191 -12.95 1.60 26.14
C ASP A 191 -12.43 1.62 27.58
N ARG A 192 -12.79 0.64 28.42
CA ARG A 192 -12.29 0.51 29.79
C ARG A 192 -10.86 0.01 29.79
N ASP A 193 -10.60 -1.07 29.04
CA ASP A 193 -9.25 -1.63 28.90
C ASP A 193 -8.30 -0.62 28.26
N LEU A 194 -8.74 0.09 27.22
CA LEU A 194 -7.95 1.13 26.56
C LEU A 194 -7.60 2.28 27.52
N GLN A 195 -8.53 2.75 28.35
CA GLN A 195 -8.21 3.73 29.41
C GLN A 195 -7.21 3.19 30.43
N GLY A 196 -7.29 1.89 30.78
CA GLY A 196 -6.31 1.21 31.63
C GLY A 196 -4.90 1.16 31.03
N VAL A 197 -4.80 0.93 29.71
CA VAL A 197 -3.55 1.04 28.96
C VAL A 197 -3.04 2.49 28.98
N PHE A 198 -3.89 3.46 28.62
CA PHE A 198 -3.53 4.88 28.52
C PHE A 198 -2.99 5.43 29.86
N LYS A 199 -3.68 5.14 30.97
CA LYS A 199 -3.21 5.49 32.33
C LYS A 199 -1.85 4.89 32.67
N SER A 200 -1.55 3.69 32.18
CA SER A 200 -0.25 3.04 32.39
C SER A 200 0.84 3.65 31.49
N MET A 201 0.49 4.00 30.25
CA MET A 201 1.40 4.64 29.29
C MET A 201 1.81 6.06 29.67
N ALA A 202 0.94 6.83 30.35
CA ALA A 202 1.29 8.14 30.90
C ALA A 202 2.45 8.09 31.92
N ASN A 203 2.80 6.90 32.41
CA ASN A 203 3.91 6.67 33.35
C ASN A 203 5.06 5.86 32.71
N VAL A 204 5.15 5.82 31.38
CA VAL A 204 6.26 5.15 30.68
C VAL A 204 7.57 5.91 30.89
N GLN A 205 8.63 5.18 31.26
CA GLN A 205 9.98 5.71 31.36
C GLN A 205 10.92 4.82 30.56
N HIS A 206 11.62 5.40 29.58
CA HIS A 206 12.60 4.69 28.75
C HIS A 206 13.53 5.71 28.08
N PRO A 207 14.87 5.54 28.09
CA PRO A 207 15.80 6.54 27.55
C PRO A 207 15.55 6.87 26.07
N TYR A 208 15.09 5.87 25.30
CA TYR A 208 14.84 5.94 23.85
C TYR A 208 13.37 6.03 23.42
N ILE A 209 12.41 6.31 24.32
CA ILE A 209 11.02 6.64 23.96
C ILE A 209 10.81 8.15 24.20
N GLN A 210 10.03 8.83 23.36
CA GLN A 210 9.70 10.23 23.59
C GLN A 210 8.79 10.39 24.81
N GLY A 211 9.05 11.44 25.60
CA GLY A 211 8.14 11.86 26.67
C GLY A 211 6.71 12.11 26.17
N ILE A 212 5.76 11.96 27.08
CA ILE A 212 4.33 12.18 26.84
C ILE A 212 3.85 13.13 27.94
N GLU A 213 3.55 14.38 27.57
CA GLU A 213 3.08 15.42 28.52
C GLU A 213 1.65 15.14 28.98
N PHE A 214 0.81 14.74 28.04
CA PHE A 214 -0.58 14.40 28.30
C PHE A 214 -1.08 13.37 27.29
N LEU A 215 -1.90 12.42 27.76
CA LEU A 215 -2.43 11.35 26.93
C LEU A 215 -3.78 10.89 27.48
N ASN A 216 -4.80 10.87 26.61
CA ASN A 216 -6.18 10.51 26.96
C ASN A 216 -6.85 9.83 25.76
N CYS A 217 -7.94 9.08 25.98
CA CYS A 217 -8.72 8.49 24.90
C CYS A 217 -10.23 8.66 25.13
N SER A 218 -11.00 8.37 24.10
CA SER A 218 -12.46 8.44 24.07
C SER A 218 -13.00 7.30 23.22
N GLY A 219 -14.33 7.11 23.18
CA GLY A 219 -14.95 6.16 22.23
C GLY A 219 -14.71 6.51 20.74
N ALA A 220 -14.27 7.74 20.43
CA ALA A 220 -13.99 8.19 19.06
C ALA A 220 -12.51 8.04 18.65
N GLY A 221 -11.57 8.26 19.56
CA GLY A 221 -10.15 8.28 19.25
C GLY A 221 -9.23 8.57 20.45
N GLY A 222 -7.93 8.66 20.17
CA GLY A 222 -6.88 8.99 21.14
C GLY A 222 -6.31 10.40 20.97
N PHE A 223 -5.84 10.99 22.06
CA PHE A 223 -5.21 12.31 22.17
C PHE A 223 -3.85 12.17 22.82
N VAL A 224 -2.83 12.80 22.25
CA VAL A 224 -1.49 12.85 22.85
C VAL A 224 -0.84 14.21 22.64
N VAL A 225 -0.32 14.80 23.71
CA VAL A 225 0.46 16.04 23.73
C VAL A 225 1.92 15.70 24.03
N ARG A 226 2.84 16.33 23.29
CA ARG A 226 4.30 16.18 23.43
C ARG A 226 4.97 17.52 23.19
N GLU A 227 6.22 17.67 23.65
CA GLU A 227 7.09 18.78 23.26
C GLU A 227 7.21 18.90 21.73
N LEU A 228 7.17 20.12 21.19
CA LEU A 228 7.32 20.36 19.75
C LEU A 228 8.79 20.26 19.32
N ASN A 229 9.19 19.07 18.85
CA ASN A 229 10.50 18.92 18.24
C ASN A 229 10.60 19.69 16.90
N ASN A 230 11.37 20.79 16.90
CA ASN A 230 11.55 21.67 15.73
C ASN A 230 12.53 21.12 14.68
N ALA A 231 13.37 20.13 15.02
CA ALA A 231 14.26 19.45 14.07
C ALA A 231 13.52 18.41 13.22
N GLY A 232 12.42 17.87 13.74
CA GLY A 232 11.55 16.92 13.06
C GLY A 232 12.00 15.47 13.17
N SER A 233 11.43 14.61 12.33
CA SER A 233 11.70 13.18 12.34
C SER A 233 13.01 12.83 11.64
N LEU A 234 13.52 11.63 11.89
CA LEU A 234 14.60 11.03 11.12
C LEU A 234 14.29 11.04 9.61
N ARG A 235 13.03 10.86 9.19
CA ARG A 235 12.66 11.00 7.76
C ARG A 235 12.83 12.44 7.24
N ASP A 236 12.52 13.45 8.07
CA ASP A 236 12.75 14.85 7.69
C ASP A 236 14.26 15.10 7.49
N LEU A 237 15.12 14.55 8.36
CA LEU A 237 16.58 14.61 8.23
C LEU A 237 17.08 13.92 6.96
N LEU A 238 16.68 12.66 6.72
CA LEU A 238 17.11 11.86 5.56
C LEU A 238 16.72 12.53 4.23
N CYS A 239 15.53 13.14 4.16
CA CYS A 239 15.03 13.85 2.97
C CYS A 239 15.43 15.34 2.93
N THR A 240 16.20 15.85 3.89
CA THR A 240 16.52 17.30 4.06
C THR A 240 15.29 18.23 4.10
N ALA A 241 14.16 17.72 4.58
CA ALA A 241 12.86 18.37 4.55
C ALA A 241 12.65 19.35 5.72
N LYS A 242 11.79 20.35 5.53
CA LYS A 242 11.40 21.30 6.59
C LYS A 242 10.22 20.73 7.39
N PRO A 243 10.35 20.38 8.70
CA PRO A 243 9.39 19.53 9.39
C PRO A 243 7.93 20.01 9.37
N LYS A 244 7.72 21.33 9.52
CA LYS A 244 6.39 21.99 9.56
C LYS A 244 5.70 22.08 8.18
N GLN A 245 6.28 21.54 7.10
CA GLN A 245 5.63 21.45 5.78
C GLN A 245 4.73 20.22 5.65
N GLN A 246 3.71 20.32 4.78
CA GLN A 246 2.79 19.21 4.47
C GLN A 246 3.54 17.98 3.94
N PHE A 247 3.13 16.79 4.38
CA PHE A 247 3.75 15.50 4.09
C PHE A 247 3.99 15.27 2.59
N MET A 248 3.00 15.55 1.75
CA MET A 248 3.12 15.40 0.29
C MET A 248 4.20 16.31 -0.31
N LYS A 249 4.39 17.51 0.24
CA LYS A 249 5.45 18.46 -0.18
C LYS A 249 6.84 17.99 0.23
N LYS A 250 6.96 17.42 1.43
CA LYS A 250 8.23 16.92 1.97
C LYS A 250 8.74 15.69 1.24
N TYR A 251 7.82 14.79 0.88
CA TYR A 251 8.18 13.43 0.47
C TYR A 251 7.71 13.02 -0.93
N GLY A 252 6.88 13.82 -1.61
CA GLY A 252 6.39 13.50 -2.95
C GLY A 252 7.48 13.45 -4.02
N ASN A 253 8.44 14.39 -3.96
CA ASN A 253 9.62 14.43 -4.83
C ASN A 253 10.83 15.08 -4.10
N PRO A 254 11.48 14.38 -3.15
CA PRO A 254 12.65 14.89 -2.44
C PRO A 254 13.81 15.15 -3.40
N ARG A 255 14.43 16.33 -3.28
CA ARG A 255 15.53 16.75 -4.18
C ARG A 255 16.89 16.20 -3.78
N GLN A 256 17.06 15.86 -2.50
CA GLN A 256 18.30 15.40 -1.90
C GLN A 256 17.98 14.34 -0.86
N TYR A 257 18.87 13.36 -0.75
CA TYR A 257 18.84 12.31 0.27
C TYR A 257 20.16 12.29 1.00
N ARG A 258 20.12 12.08 2.32
CA ARG A 258 21.28 12.04 3.19
C ARG A 258 21.30 10.72 3.96
N PRO A 259 21.98 9.67 3.48
CA PRO A 259 22.19 8.44 4.25
C PRO A 259 23.00 8.73 5.52
N LEU A 260 22.88 7.85 6.51
CA LEU A 260 23.61 7.93 7.78
C LEU A 260 24.99 7.24 7.70
N SER A 261 25.87 7.52 8.67
CA SER A 261 27.13 6.78 8.80
C SER A 261 26.89 5.37 9.33
N GLU A 262 27.86 4.47 9.13
CA GLU A 262 27.76 3.09 9.63
C GLU A 262 27.67 3.03 11.16
N SER A 263 28.40 3.91 11.86
CA SER A 263 28.35 4.04 13.32
C SER A 263 26.98 4.53 13.81
N ASP A 264 26.40 5.55 13.15
CA ASP A 264 25.05 6.03 13.44
C ASP A 264 24.01 4.92 13.23
N MET A 265 24.10 4.17 12.12
CA MET A 265 23.18 3.07 11.82
C MET A 265 23.24 1.93 12.84
N ALA A 266 24.45 1.54 13.24
CA ALA A 266 24.65 0.56 14.30
C ALA A 266 24.08 1.07 15.63
N CYS A 267 24.41 2.30 16.02
CA CYS A 267 23.99 2.92 17.27
C CYS A 267 22.46 3.08 17.34
N PHE A 268 21.86 3.74 16.36
CA PHE A 268 20.41 3.97 16.31
C PHE A 268 19.64 2.66 16.14
N GLY A 269 20.14 1.73 15.33
CA GLY A 269 19.54 0.41 15.16
C GLY A 269 19.50 -0.38 16.47
N ARG A 270 20.60 -0.39 17.23
CA ARG A 270 20.69 -0.99 18.57
C ARG A 270 19.68 -0.36 19.54
N GLN A 271 19.60 0.97 19.61
CA GLN A 271 18.67 1.69 20.49
C GLN A 271 17.19 1.41 20.14
N ILE A 272 16.85 1.32 18.84
CA ILE A 272 15.51 0.94 18.36
C ILE A 272 15.17 -0.49 18.80
N LEU A 273 16.07 -1.46 18.58
CA LEU A 273 15.85 -2.86 18.97
C LEU A 273 15.62 -3.01 20.49
N GLU A 274 16.27 -2.20 21.32
CA GLU A 274 16.06 -2.20 22.77
C GLU A 274 14.65 -1.71 23.17
N VAL A 275 14.11 -0.70 22.49
CA VAL A 275 12.70 -0.27 22.65
C VAL A 275 11.73 -1.37 22.20
N LEU A 276 11.97 -1.98 21.04
CA LEU A 276 11.11 -3.06 20.54
C LEU A 276 11.09 -4.25 21.53
N ARG A 277 12.24 -4.64 22.07
CA ARG A 277 12.33 -5.67 23.12
C ARG A 277 11.54 -5.26 24.36
N PHE A 278 11.76 -4.04 24.87
CA PHE A 278 11.07 -3.54 26.05
C PHE A 278 9.54 -3.56 25.89
N LEU A 279 9.01 -3.04 24.77
CA LEU A 279 7.57 -3.01 24.53
C LEU A 279 6.99 -4.44 24.40
N SER A 280 7.69 -5.33 23.70
CA SER A 280 7.34 -6.75 23.58
C SER A 280 7.27 -7.45 24.95
N GLU A 281 8.26 -7.26 25.83
CA GLU A 281 8.29 -7.79 27.20
C GLU A 281 7.15 -7.26 28.09
N LYS A 282 6.63 -6.05 27.82
CA LYS A 282 5.45 -5.51 28.52
C LYS A 282 4.13 -5.98 27.92
N GLY A 283 4.15 -6.61 26.75
CA GLY A 283 2.96 -6.98 25.99
C GLY A 283 2.25 -5.77 25.38
N LEU A 284 2.99 -4.72 24.98
CA LEU A 284 2.45 -3.61 24.19
C LEU A 284 2.86 -3.78 22.71
N PRO A 285 1.94 -3.68 21.73
CA PRO A 285 2.27 -3.82 20.33
C PRO A 285 2.85 -2.50 19.82
N PHE A 286 4.05 -2.51 19.23
CA PHE A 286 4.52 -1.29 18.57
C PHE A 286 3.93 -1.17 17.17
N GLY A 287 4.29 -2.05 16.23
CA GLY A 287 3.67 -2.18 14.90
C GLY A 287 3.75 -0.95 13.99
N HIS A 288 4.39 0.13 14.43
CA HIS A 288 4.35 1.46 13.82
C HIS A 288 5.75 2.06 13.60
N LEU A 289 6.77 1.21 13.56
CA LEU A 289 8.13 1.59 13.25
C LEU A 289 8.24 2.09 11.80
N HIS A 290 8.59 3.36 11.65
CA HIS A 290 9.08 3.98 10.42
C HIS A 290 9.92 5.20 10.79
N THR A 291 10.80 5.65 9.90
CA THR A 291 11.67 6.83 10.11
C THR A 291 10.90 8.11 10.48
N GLY A 292 9.67 8.26 9.99
CA GLY A 292 8.78 9.37 10.41
C GLY A 292 8.29 9.32 11.87
N ASN A 293 8.51 8.22 12.58
CA ASN A 293 8.13 8.00 13.99
C ASN A 293 9.37 7.90 14.91
N ILE A 294 10.52 8.37 14.45
CA ILE A 294 11.78 8.44 15.19
C ILE A 294 12.22 9.91 15.20
N LEU A 295 12.50 10.47 16.38
CA LEU A 295 13.25 11.73 16.52
C LEU A 295 14.72 11.40 16.84
N LEU A 296 15.61 12.37 16.59
CA LEU A 296 17.00 12.33 17.05
C LEU A 296 17.24 13.50 18.02
N GLU A 297 17.58 13.17 19.26
CA GLU A 297 17.80 14.15 20.33
C GLU A 297 19.15 13.85 21.01
N ASN A 298 20.08 14.81 20.94
CA ASN A 298 21.42 14.69 21.53
C ASN A 298 22.16 13.38 21.17
N GLY A 299 22.09 12.98 19.89
CA GLY A 299 22.74 11.75 19.39
C GLY A 299 22.04 10.45 19.80
N ARG A 300 20.78 10.50 20.25
CA ARG A 300 19.98 9.32 20.63
C ARG A 300 18.65 9.30 19.89
N VAL A 301 18.15 8.09 19.61
CA VAL A 301 16.80 7.92 19.07
C VAL A 301 15.75 8.16 20.14
N LYS A 302 14.62 8.72 19.73
CA LYS A 302 13.39 8.74 20.52
C LYS A 302 12.24 8.24 19.67
N LEU A 303 11.68 7.09 20.04
CA LEU A 303 10.50 6.56 19.34
C LEU A 303 9.24 7.28 19.81
N LEU A 304 8.46 7.75 18.84
CA LEU A 304 7.15 8.36 19.00
C LEU A 304 6.05 7.30 18.92
N ASP A 305 4.80 7.74 19.12
CA ASP A 305 3.64 7.09 18.51
C ASP A 305 3.33 5.66 19.00
N ILE A 306 3.85 5.27 20.17
CA ILE A 306 3.64 3.96 20.82
C ILE A 306 2.17 3.65 21.13
N GLU A 307 1.31 4.67 21.18
CA GLU A 307 -0.14 4.59 21.39
C GLU A 307 -0.91 4.05 20.16
N ASN A 308 -0.34 4.18 18.96
CA ASN A 308 -1.05 3.90 17.72
C ASN A 308 -1.51 2.42 17.64
N GLY A 309 -0.73 1.50 18.19
CA GLY A 309 -1.01 0.06 18.14
C GLY A 309 -2.24 -0.33 18.96
N VAL A 310 -2.47 0.33 20.10
CA VAL A 310 -3.64 0.09 20.97
C VAL A 310 -4.86 0.92 20.54
N LEU A 311 -4.65 2.03 19.84
CA LEU A 311 -5.69 2.71 19.05
C LEU A 311 -6.10 1.92 17.79
N GLY A 312 -5.39 0.84 17.46
CA GLY A 312 -5.72 -0.06 16.35
C GLY A 312 -5.47 0.54 14.97
N LEU A 313 -4.62 1.56 14.88
CA LEU A 313 -4.32 2.23 13.61
C LEU A 313 -3.61 1.26 12.65
N PRO A 314 -3.73 1.43 11.32
CA PRO A 314 -2.98 0.60 10.40
C PRO A 314 -1.49 1.02 10.36
N SER A 315 -0.61 0.03 10.18
CA SER A 315 0.84 0.20 10.07
C SER A 315 1.25 0.75 8.71
N TYR A 316 2.26 1.63 8.68
CA TYR A 316 2.78 2.23 7.44
C TYR A 316 3.21 1.16 6.41
N TYR A 317 3.90 0.11 6.88
CA TYR A 317 4.37 -1.00 6.03
C TYR A 317 3.34 -2.16 5.87
N ARG A 318 2.08 -2.00 6.31
CA ARG A 318 1.05 -3.06 6.18
C ARG A 318 0.87 -3.57 4.74
N PRO A 319 0.83 -2.72 3.69
CA PRO A 319 0.73 -3.16 2.30
C PRO A 319 1.89 -4.07 1.83
N TYR A 320 3.02 -4.04 2.54
CA TYR A 320 4.17 -4.89 2.25
C TYR A 320 4.12 -6.20 3.04
N PHE A 321 4.03 -6.17 4.38
CA PHE A 321 4.07 -7.42 5.18
C PHE A 321 2.83 -8.30 5.04
N VAL A 322 1.67 -7.75 4.62
CA VAL A 322 0.48 -8.55 4.29
C VAL A 322 0.71 -9.51 3.11
N GLN A 323 1.78 -9.32 2.34
CA GLN A 323 2.17 -10.20 1.24
C GLN A 323 2.92 -11.45 1.70
N HIS A 324 3.45 -11.45 2.93
CA HIS A 324 4.46 -12.40 3.42
C HIS A 324 3.92 -13.27 4.55
N ARG A 325 3.51 -14.51 4.22
CA ARG A 325 2.85 -15.45 5.16
C ARG A 325 3.59 -15.64 6.49
N LYS A 326 4.93 -15.55 6.53
CA LYS A 326 5.71 -15.76 7.76
C LYS A 326 5.72 -14.56 8.70
N ILE A 327 5.41 -13.37 8.19
CA ILE A 327 5.39 -12.14 8.97
C ILE A 327 3.99 -12.00 9.58
N HIS A 328 3.69 -12.88 10.54
CA HIS A 328 2.34 -13.08 11.07
C HIS A 328 2.22 -12.91 12.59
N THR A 329 3.32 -12.57 13.26
CA THR A 329 3.36 -12.17 14.67
C THR A 329 3.70 -10.70 14.80
N LEU A 330 3.33 -10.08 15.91
CA LEU A 330 3.65 -8.67 16.16
C LEU A 330 5.17 -8.43 16.19
N GLU A 331 5.95 -9.31 16.82
CA GLU A 331 7.42 -9.24 16.80
C GLU A 331 7.98 -9.30 15.36
N ALA A 332 7.50 -10.22 14.54
CA ALA A 332 7.94 -10.33 13.15
C ALA A 332 7.57 -9.09 12.31
N VAL A 333 6.41 -8.47 12.59
CA VAL A 333 6.02 -7.20 11.98
C VAL A 333 6.99 -6.08 12.39
N ASP A 334 7.32 -5.97 13.68
CA ASP A 334 8.27 -4.97 14.18
C ASP A 334 9.69 -5.16 13.61
N VAL A 335 10.18 -6.41 13.54
CA VAL A 335 11.47 -6.74 12.89
C VAL A 335 11.46 -6.42 11.40
N TYR A 336 10.36 -6.71 10.70
CA TYR A 336 10.25 -6.37 9.28
C TYR A 336 10.24 -4.85 9.05
N CYS A 337 9.51 -4.10 9.87
CA CYS A 337 9.51 -2.64 9.84
C CYS A 337 10.89 -2.06 10.20
N PHE A 338 11.63 -2.72 11.11
CA PHE A 338 13.01 -2.39 11.45
C PHE A 338 13.95 -2.55 10.25
N GLY A 339 13.82 -3.63 9.47
CA GLY A 339 14.55 -3.80 8.22
C GLY A 339 14.33 -2.64 7.24
N HIS A 340 13.09 -2.21 7.05
CA HIS A 340 12.77 -1.04 6.21
C HIS A 340 13.36 0.27 6.75
N VAL A 341 13.33 0.49 8.06
CA VAL A 341 13.98 1.67 8.68
C VAL A 341 15.49 1.64 8.49
N LEU A 342 16.12 0.47 8.67
CA LEU A 342 17.56 0.28 8.48
C LEU A 342 17.98 0.50 7.02
N TYR A 343 17.17 0.03 6.06
CA TYR A 343 17.33 0.35 4.63
C TYR A 343 17.26 1.86 4.39
N GLU A 344 16.23 2.54 4.92
CA GLU A 344 16.01 3.97 4.70
C GLU A 344 17.15 4.81 5.31
N MET A 345 17.70 4.40 6.46
CA MET A 345 18.92 5.01 7.03
C MET A 345 20.17 4.79 6.15
N ALA A 346 20.32 3.60 5.56
CA ALA A 346 21.50 3.21 4.78
C ALA A 346 21.58 3.89 3.41
N PHE A 347 20.44 4.06 2.74
CA PHE A 347 20.38 4.59 1.37
C PHE A 347 19.76 5.98 1.29
N GLY A 348 19.29 6.53 2.42
CA GLY A 348 18.68 7.85 2.53
C GLY A 348 17.26 7.96 1.97
N HIS A 349 16.76 6.93 1.29
CA HIS A 349 15.44 6.88 0.67
C HIS A 349 14.70 5.59 1.05
N PRO A 350 13.34 5.60 1.07
CA PRO A 350 12.58 4.40 1.43
C PRO A 350 12.73 3.27 0.40
N LEU A 351 12.52 2.04 0.85
CA LEU A 351 12.29 0.89 -0.03
C LEU A 351 10.83 0.91 -0.51
N HIS A 352 10.64 0.98 -1.82
CA HIS A 352 9.31 0.99 -2.44
C HIS A 352 8.75 -0.41 -2.77
N GLU A 353 9.51 -1.45 -2.46
CA GLU A 353 9.16 -2.85 -2.69
C GLU A 353 8.97 -3.62 -1.37
N SER A 354 8.27 -4.74 -1.44
CA SER A 354 8.06 -5.60 -0.25
C SER A 354 9.28 -6.45 0.14
N VAL A 355 10.30 -6.50 -0.72
CA VAL A 355 11.54 -7.28 -0.55
C VAL A 355 12.70 -6.56 -1.23
N CYS A 356 13.93 -6.87 -0.83
CA CYS A 356 15.16 -6.43 -1.48
C CYS A 356 16.18 -7.57 -1.50
N ASP A 357 16.49 -8.08 -2.71
CA ASP A 357 17.48 -9.14 -2.94
C ASP A 357 18.80 -8.61 -3.52
N ILE A 358 18.84 -7.33 -3.94
CA ILE A 358 20.00 -6.70 -4.58
C ILE A 358 20.28 -5.37 -3.87
N PHE A 359 21.37 -5.34 -3.12
CA PHE A 359 21.87 -4.15 -2.43
C PHE A 359 23.02 -3.50 -3.23
N PRO A 360 23.18 -2.17 -3.17
CA PRO A 360 24.34 -1.49 -3.73
C PRO A 360 25.67 -2.08 -3.24
N SER A 361 26.70 -2.08 -4.09
CA SER A 361 28.05 -2.58 -3.74
C SER A 361 28.73 -1.77 -2.63
N SER A 362 28.27 -0.56 -2.36
CA SER A 362 28.69 0.29 -1.24
C SER A 362 28.08 -0.10 0.12
N CYS A 363 27.17 -1.07 0.18
CA CYS A 363 26.55 -1.49 1.43
C CYS A 363 27.55 -2.30 2.30
N PRO A 364 27.84 -1.86 3.55
CA PRO A 364 28.77 -2.57 4.43
C PRO A 364 28.37 -4.04 4.65
N PRO A 365 29.32 -5.00 4.67
CA PRO A 365 29.00 -6.43 4.70
C PRO A 365 28.14 -6.86 5.91
N LEU A 366 28.41 -6.31 7.10
CA LEU A 366 27.64 -6.61 8.31
C LEU A 366 26.23 -6.03 8.24
N LEU A 367 26.07 -4.81 7.70
CA LEU A 367 24.76 -4.20 7.46
C LEU A 367 23.95 -5.00 6.43
N LYS A 368 24.59 -5.39 5.34
CA LYS A 368 24.00 -6.21 4.28
C LYS A 368 23.49 -7.55 4.82
N SER A 369 24.27 -8.24 5.66
CA SER A 369 23.83 -9.46 6.36
C SER A 369 22.53 -9.27 7.15
N VAL A 370 22.40 -8.17 7.91
CA VAL A 370 21.15 -7.84 8.61
C VAL A 370 20.01 -7.63 7.63
N LEU A 371 20.21 -6.80 6.60
CA LEU A 371 19.18 -6.47 5.62
C LEU A 371 18.71 -7.69 4.83
N GLU A 372 19.61 -8.57 4.40
CA GLU A 372 19.30 -9.84 3.74
C GLU A 372 18.51 -10.78 4.65
N SER A 373 18.84 -10.84 5.95
CA SER A 373 18.12 -11.67 6.93
C SER A 373 16.68 -11.22 7.23
N ILE A 374 16.29 -10.00 6.83
CA ILE A 374 14.95 -9.44 7.09
C ILE A 374 14.16 -9.20 5.79
N LEU A 375 14.79 -8.57 4.79
CA LEU A 375 14.13 -8.03 3.60
C LEU A 375 14.29 -8.90 2.34
N SER A 376 15.15 -9.92 2.34
CA SER A 376 15.27 -10.79 1.15
C SER A 376 13.97 -11.56 0.89
N THR A 377 13.78 -11.95 -0.37
CA THR A 377 12.71 -12.84 -0.81
C THR A 377 12.74 -14.17 -0.06
N GLU A 378 13.91 -14.63 0.39
CA GLU A 378 14.02 -15.87 1.16
C GLU A 378 13.69 -15.67 2.64
N ALA A 379 14.20 -14.61 3.29
CA ALA A 379 13.83 -14.25 4.65
C ALA A 379 12.31 -14.09 4.81
N CYS A 380 11.65 -13.39 3.88
CA CYS A 380 10.19 -13.21 3.90
C CYS A 380 9.38 -14.51 3.67
N LYS A 381 10.00 -15.58 3.16
CA LYS A 381 9.40 -16.92 3.00
C LYS A 381 9.74 -17.89 4.14
N GLY A 382 10.94 -17.83 4.68
CA GLY A 382 11.44 -18.68 5.76
C GLY A 382 10.98 -18.20 7.14
N GLY A 383 11.12 -16.91 7.38
CA GLY A 383 10.91 -16.22 8.66
C GLY A 383 12.01 -15.17 8.88
N VAL A 384 11.66 -14.07 9.53
CA VAL A 384 12.62 -13.04 9.97
C VAL A 384 13.24 -13.42 11.33
N PRO A 385 14.45 -12.93 11.69
CA PRO A 385 15.04 -13.16 13.01
C PRO A 385 14.20 -12.57 14.15
N THR A 386 14.47 -13.02 15.39
CA THR A 386 13.90 -12.40 16.59
C THR A 386 14.65 -11.14 16.98
N ILE A 387 14.03 -10.27 17.79
CA ILE A 387 14.68 -9.06 18.31
C ILE A 387 15.94 -9.44 19.13
N ALA A 388 15.87 -10.53 19.90
CA ALA A 388 17.00 -11.05 20.66
C ALA A 388 18.18 -11.46 19.76
N ALA A 389 17.92 -12.14 18.65
CA ALA A 389 18.97 -12.53 17.70
C ALA A 389 19.61 -11.32 17.00
N LEU A 390 18.82 -10.29 16.69
CA LEU A 390 19.35 -9.04 16.14
C LEU A 390 20.22 -8.28 17.15
N LEU A 391 19.82 -8.20 18.42
CA LEU A 391 20.64 -7.57 19.48
C LEU A 391 22.00 -8.24 19.68
N THR A 392 22.14 -9.53 19.36
CA THR A 392 23.42 -10.26 19.39
C THR A 392 24.21 -10.20 18.07
N HIS A 393 23.62 -9.69 16.98
CA HIS A 393 24.29 -9.63 15.68
C HIS A 393 25.50 -8.68 15.75
N PRO A 394 26.67 -9.02 15.17
CA PRO A 394 27.90 -8.22 15.31
C PRO A 394 27.72 -6.73 14.98
N PHE A 395 26.93 -6.41 13.95
CA PHE A 395 26.61 -5.02 13.56
C PHE A 395 26.03 -4.16 14.69
N PHE A 396 25.26 -4.73 15.61
CA PHE A 396 24.63 -4.02 16.74
C PHE A 396 25.34 -4.25 18.07
N ASN A 397 26.39 -5.08 18.10
CA ASN A 397 27.06 -5.51 19.33
C ASN A 397 28.57 -5.23 19.35
N SER A 398 29.00 -4.22 18.58
CA SER A 398 30.39 -3.74 18.58
C SER A 398 30.82 -3.21 19.96
N THR A 399 32.11 -3.32 20.25
CA THR A 399 32.73 -2.87 21.51
C THR A 399 32.56 -1.37 21.76
N GLU A 400 32.60 -0.53 20.72
CA GLU A 400 32.41 0.93 20.79
C GLU A 400 30.99 1.35 21.22
N LEU A 401 29.97 0.58 20.80
CA LEU A 401 28.61 0.78 21.29
C LEU A 401 28.49 0.39 22.76
N SER A 402 29.22 -0.64 23.20
CA SER A 402 29.11 -1.17 24.55
C SER A 402 29.63 -0.21 25.62
N SER A 403 30.74 0.49 25.35
CA SER A 403 31.31 1.49 26.26
C SER A 403 30.49 2.78 26.33
N SER A 404 29.98 3.27 25.20
CA SER A 404 29.07 4.44 25.16
C SER A 404 27.71 4.15 25.84
N HIS A 405 27.22 2.92 25.76
CA HIS A 405 26.00 2.46 26.45
C HIS A 405 26.19 2.30 27.97
N GLN A 406 27.36 1.84 28.42
CA GLN A 406 27.69 1.77 29.85
C GLN A 406 27.77 3.16 30.51
N LEU A 407 28.36 4.15 29.83
CA LEU A 407 28.41 5.54 30.30
C LEU A 407 27.01 6.15 30.44
N ALA A 408 26.09 5.86 29.50
CA ALA A 408 24.71 6.33 29.58
C ALA A 408 23.93 5.71 30.77
N ASN A 409 24.06 4.41 31.02
CA ASN A 409 23.31 3.71 32.07
C ASN A 409 23.84 3.93 33.51
N SER A 410 24.92 4.70 33.68
CA SER A 410 25.48 5.01 34.99
C SER A 410 24.68 6.07 35.78
N GLN A 411 23.76 6.78 35.12
CA GLN A 411 22.82 7.69 35.80
C GLN A 411 21.64 6.89 36.38
N HIS A 412 21.46 7.00 37.69
CA HIS A 412 20.58 6.13 38.49
C HIS A 412 19.06 6.32 38.26
N CYS A 413 18.68 7.09 37.24
CA CYS A 413 17.31 7.48 36.87
C CYS A 413 16.74 6.69 35.68
N ASP A 414 17.59 6.15 34.78
CA ASP A 414 17.19 5.72 33.43
C ASP A 414 16.62 4.28 33.30
N ARG A 415 16.26 3.61 34.40
CA ARG A 415 15.79 2.21 34.33
C ARG A 415 14.42 2.11 33.62
N PRO A 416 14.30 1.36 32.50
CA PRO A 416 13.04 1.22 31.77
C PRO A 416 11.85 0.75 32.61
N HIS A 417 10.82 1.58 32.74
CA HIS A 417 9.62 1.30 33.52
C HIS A 417 8.34 1.43 32.70
N LEU A 418 7.51 0.38 32.77
CA LEU A 418 6.12 0.37 32.33
C LEU A 418 5.46 -0.85 33.00
N LYS A 419 4.27 -0.65 33.57
CA LYS A 419 3.53 -1.70 34.29
C LYS A 419 2.03 -1.58 34.07
N PHE A 420 1.45 -2.61 33.47
CA PHE A 420 0.00 -2.79 33.35
C PHE A 420 -0.55 -3.62 34.52
N SER A 421 -1.83 -3.44 34.84
CA SER A 421 -2.57 -4.34 35.75
C SER A 421 -2.74 -5.74 35.12
N SER A 422 -3.00 -6.76 35.95
CA SER A 422 -3.24 -8.14 35.45
C SER A 422 -4.39 -8.21 34.44
N HIS A 423 -5.47 -7.48 34.70
CA HIS A 423 -6.63 -7.37 33.81
C HIS A 423 -6.25 -6.78 32.43
N VAL A 424 -5.55 -5.64 32.44
CA VAL A 424 -5.12 -4.96 31.20
C VAL A 424 -4.12 -5.81 30.39
N LYS A 425 -3.24 -6.58 31.06
CA LYS A 425 -2.33 -7.51 30.38
C LYS A 425 -3.07 -8.61 29.61
N GLU A 426 -4.11 -9.20 30.22
CA GLU A 426 -4.88 -10.24 29.53
C GLU A 426 -5.74 -9.64 28.40
N ALA A 427 -6.28 -8.43 28.58
CA ALA A 427 -6.96 -7.70 27.50
C ALA A 427 -6.04 -7.40 26.31
N LEU A 428 -4.81 -6.92 26.55
CA LEU A 428 -3.79 -6.71 25.53
C LEU A 428 -3.46 -8.02 24.79
N LYS A 429 -3.24 -9.12 25.51
CA LYS A 429 -2.98 -10.45 24.94
C LYS A 429 -4.13 -10.94 24.05
N VAL A 430 -5.39 -10.74 24.45
CA VAL A 430 -6.57 -11.04 23.62
C VAL A 430 -6.67 -10.12 22.40
N ALA A 431 -6.29 -8.84 22.53
CA ALA A 431 -6.22 -7.92 21.40
C ALA A 431 -5.15 -8.37 20.39
N HIS A 432 -3.94 -8.70 20.85
CA HIS A 432 -2.83 -9.19 20.01
C HIS A 432 -3.23 -10.41 19.16
N GLN A 433 -3.87 -11.40 19.78
CA GLN A 433 -4.35 -12.58 19.07
C GLN A 433 -5.34 -12.23 17.95
N LYS A 434 -6.17 -11.20 18.13
CA LYS A 434 -7.12 -10.71 17.10
C LYS A 434 -6.41 -9.97 15.97
N ILE A 435 -5.42 -9.13 16.27
CA ILE A 435 -4.57 -8.46 15.26
C ILE A 435 -3.86 -9.50 14.38
N GLU A 436 -3.19 -10.47 15.01
CA GLU A 436 -2.51 -11.54 14.27
C GLU A 436 -3.47 -12.41 13.45
N THR A 437 -4.67 -12.68 13.97
CA THR A 437 -5.70 -13.45 13.25
C THR A 437 -6.14 -12.71 11.99
N ARG A 438 -6.46 -11.41 12.11
CA ARG A 438 -6.82 -10.57 10.97
C ARG A 438 -5.69 -10.53 9.94
N LEU A 439 -4.44 -10.32 10.36
CA LEU A 439 -3.29 -10.33 9.46
C LEU A 439 -3.13 -11.68 8.73
N LYS A 440 -3.30 -12.80 9.44
CA LYS A 440 -3.26 -14.15 8.84
C LYS A 440 -4.38 -14.36 7.82
N ASP A 441 -5.56 -13.77 8.03
CA ASP A 441 -6.69 -13.82 7.09
C ASP A 441 -6.47 -12.94 5.86
N GLU A 442 -5.97 -11.72 6.03
CA GLU A 442 -5.57 -10.85 4.91
C GLU A 442 -4.47 -11.49 4.07
N GLN A 443 -3.48 -12.13 4.71
CA GLN A 443 -2.45 -12.92 4.02
C GLN A 443 -3.04 -14.13 3.26
N LYS A 444 -4.16 -14.74 3.70
CA LYS A 444 -4.87 -15.76 2.90
C LYS A 444 -5.52 -15.12 1.68
N MET A 445 -6.20 -13.98 1.85
CA MET A 445 -6.88 -13.24 0.78
C MET A 445 -5.90 -12.79 -0.31
N VAL A 446 -4.78 -12.15 0.06
CA VAL A 446 -3.74 -11.71 -0.89
C VAL A 446 -3.14 -12.89 -1.66
N ARG A 447 -2.88 -14.02 -0.99
CA ARG A 447 -2.40 -15.24 -1.68
C ARG A 447 -3.46 -15.84 -2.62
N HIS A 448 -4.73 -15.82 -2.22
CA HIS A 448 -5.82 -16.28 -3.06
C HIS A 448 -5.96 -15.41 -4.32
N GLN A 449 -5.94 -14.07 -4.19
CA GLN A 449 -5.98 -13.14 -5.31
C GLN A 449 -4.75 -13.30 -6.22
N LYS A 450 -3.53 -13.37 -5.66
CA LYS A 450 -2.30 -13.64 -6.46
C LYS A 450 -2.38 -14.97 -7.22
N ARG A 451 -3.11 -15.98 -6.71
CA ARG A 451 -3.38 -17.23 -7.45
C ARG A 451 -4.41 -17.02 -8.57
N LEU A 452 -5.51 -16.31 -8.31
CA LEU A 452 -6.53 -16.00 -9.33
C LEU A 452 -5.95 -15.20 -10.50
N LEU A 453 -5.17 -14.15 -10.21
CA LEU A 453 -4.52 -13.33 -11.24
C LEU A 453 -3.58 -14.15 -12.13
N ARG A 454 -2.77 -15.05 -11.56
CA ARG A 454 -1.92 -15.98 -12.35
C ARG A 454 -2.74 -16.95 -13.20
N VAL A 455 -3.87 -17.44 -12.70
CA VAL A 455 -4.76 -18.30 -13.50
C VAL A 455 -5.39 -17.51 -14.65
N GLN A 456 -5.82 -16.28 -14.39
CA GLN A 456 -6.35 -15.39 -15.43
C GLN A 456 -5.30 -15.07 -16.50
N GLU A 457 -4.06 -14.75 -16.10
CA GLU A 457 -2.93 -14.49 -17.01
C GLU A 457 -2.59 -15.73 -17.86
N LEU A 458 -2.64 -16.94 -17.30
CA LEU A 458 -2.47 -18.17 -18.07
C LEU A 458 -3.59 -18.36 -19.10
N LEU A 459 -4.85 -18.12 -18.72
CA LEU A 459 -6.00 -18.22 -19.63
C LEU A 459 -5.91 -17.19 -20.77
N THR A 460 -5.58 -15.93 -20.49
CA THR A 460 -5.41 -14.90 -21.54
C THR A 460 -4.24 -15.23 -22.47
N ASN A 461 -3.13 -15.74 -21.94
CA ASN A 461 -2.00 -16.20 -22.75
C ASN A 461 -2.36 -17.40 -23.65
N GLU A 462 -3.21 -18.32 -23.19
CA GLU A 462 -3.74 -19.41 -24.03
C GLU A 462 -4.67 -18.90 -25.13
N GLU A 463 -5.55 -17.93 -24.82
CA GLU A 463 -6.42 -17.29 -25.81
C GLU A 463 -5.64 -16.53 -26.87
N GLU A 464 -4.62 -15.76 -26.48
CA GLU A 464 -3.71 -15.13 -27.43
C GLU A 464 -3.00 -16.15 -28.31
N LYS A 465 -2.49 -17.24 -27.72
CA LYS A 465 -1.83 -18.32 -28.47
C LYS A 465 -2.78 -18.99 -29.47
N LYS A 466 -4.07 -19.13 -29.14
CA LYS A 466 -5.13 -19.62 -30.05
C LYS A 466 -5.38 -18.60 -31.18
N LYS A 467 -5.57 -17.31 -30.86
CA LYS A 467 -5.77 -16.23 -31.86
C LYS A 467 -4.60 -16.13 -32.84
N ARG A 468 -3.35 -16.16 -32.36
CA ARG A 468 -2.13 -16.13 -33.20
C ARG A 468 -2.06 -17.34 -34.15
N LYS A 469 -2.41 -18.55 -33.68
CA LYS A 469 -2.49 -19.75 -34.53
C LYS A 469 -3.56 -19.62 -35.62
N GLN A 470 -4.73 -19.09 -35.29
CA GLN A 470 -5.83 -18.90 -36.25
C GLN A 470 -5.47 -17.86 -37.31
N GLN A 471 -4.85 -16.73 -36.92
CA GLN A 471 -4.32 -15.74 -37.87
C GLN A 471 -3.27 -16.31 -38.81
N GLN A 472 -2.34 -17.14 -38.32
CA GLN A 472 -1.35 -17.83 -39.16
C GLN A 472 -2.00 -18.81 -40.16
N GLN A 473 -3.08 -19.50 -39.78
CA GLN A 473 -3.83 -20.36 -40.70
C GLN A 473 -4.53 -19.55 -41.80
N LEU A 474 -5.17 -18.43 -41.44
CA LEU A 474 -5.81 -17.53 -42.38
C LEU A 474 -4.81 -16.91 -43.37
N GLN A 475 -3.64 -16.46 -42.90
CA GLN A 475 -2.57 -15.98 -43.77
C GLN A 475 -2.05 -17.04 -44.73
N LYS A 476 -1.88 -18.30 -44.28
CA LYS A 476 -1.48 -19.41 -45.16
C LYS A 476 -2.53 -19.72 -46.24
N GLN A 477 -3.82 -19.67 -45.89
CA GLN A 477 -4.91 -19.83 -46.87
C GLN A 477 -4.92 -18.69 -47.90
N GLN A 478 -4.75 -17.44 -47.46
CA GLN A 478 -4.66 -16.28 -48.36
C GLN A 478 -3.43 -16.36 -49.29
N GLN A 479 -2.28 -16.81 -48.80
CA GLN A 479 -1.08 -17.03 -49.61
C GLN A 479 -1.28 -18.15 -50.65
N GLN A 480 -1.90 -19.28 -50.28
CA GLN A 480 -2.26 -20.32 -51.26
C GLN A 480 -3.24 -19.81 -52.31
N GLN A 481 -4.24 -19.02 -51.91
CA GLN A 481 -5.21 -18.45 -52.84
C GLN A 481 -4.58 -17.42 -53.80
N GLN A 482 -3.62 -16.62 -53.34
CA GLN A 482 -2.84 -15.71 -54.20
C GLN A 482 -1.91 -16.47 -55.15
N GLN A 483 -1.28 -17.57 -54.73
CA GLN A 483 -0.48 -18.42 -55.62
C GLN A 483 -1.32 -19.08 -56.73
N LEU A 484 -2.54 -19.52 -56.41
CA LEU A 484 -3.48 -20.07 -57.39
C LEU A 484 -3.94 -19.03 -58.43
N ILE A 485 -4.06 -17.75 -58.03
CA ILE A 485 -4.38 -16.65 -58.95
C ILE A 485 -3.16 -16.21 -59.78
N SER A 486 -1.95 -16.32 -59.23
CA SER A 486 -0.71 -15.92 -59.92
C SER A 486 -0.28 -16.85 -61.07
N ASN A 487 -0.77 -18.09 -61.12
CA ASN A 487 -0.47 -19.05 -62.19
C ASN A 487 -1.34 -18.88 -63.45
N GLY A 488 -2.12 -17.80 -63.56
CA GLY A 488 -3.01 -17.49 -64.68
C GLY A 488 -2.34 -16.95 -65.96
N LYS A 489 -1.05 -17.19 -66.20
CA LYS A 489 -0.37 -16.84 -67.47
C LYS A 489 0.27 -18.08 -68.10
N SER A 490 -0.08 -18.30 -69.37
CA SER A 490 0.18 -19.53 -70.13
C SER A 490 1.67 -19.82 -70.35
N PRO A 491 2.10 -21.10 -70.32
CA PRO A 491 3.38 -21.51 -70.89
C PRO A 491 3.23 -21.78 -72.40
N GLU A 492 4.13 -21.25 -73.22
CA GLU A 492 4.31 -21.70 -74.60
C GLU A 492 5.30 -22.89 -74.68
N ARG A 493 5.27 -23.58 -75.82
CA ARG A 493 5.70 -24.97 -75.98
C ARG A 493 6.88 -25.09 -76.96
N SER A 494 7.87 -25.92 -76.61
CA SER A 494 8.83 -26.54 -77.53
C SER A 494 9.40 -27.80 -76.84
N GLU A 495 8.91 -28.98 -77.21
CA GLU A 495 9.49 -29.93 -78.19
C GLU A 495 10.63 -30.81 -77.63
N SER A 496 10.47 -32.12 -77.85
CA SER A 496 11.38 -33.22 -77.48
C SER A 496 12.02 -33.77 -78.77
N PRO A 497 13.07 -34.65 -78.76
CA PRO A 497 12.92 -36.04 -78.29
C PRO A 497 14.18 -36.75 -77.73
N ASN A 498 13.99 -37.82 -76.95
CA ASN A 498 14.40 -39.18 -77.35
C ASN A 498 13.98 -40.26 -76.32
N SER A 499 13.83 -41.50 -76.80
CA SER A 499 13.21 -42.63 -76.08
C SER A 499 14.12 -43.85 -76.00
N THR A 500 14.13 -44.55 -74.86
CA THR A 500 14.39 -46.00 -74.67
C THR A 500 14.34 -46.31 -73.16
N SER A 501 13.91 -47.47 -72.63
CA SER A 501 13.00 -48.53 -73.08
C SER A 501 12.65 -49.44 -71.88
N THR A 502 11.52 -50.16 -71.96
CA THR A 502 11.13 -51.45 -71.30
C THR A 502 12.01 -52.04 -70.17
N ALA A 503 11.58 -52.59 -69.02
CA ALA A 503 10.33 -53.15 -68.45
C ALA A 503 10.60 -54.58 -67.88
N THR A 504 9.83 -55.00 -66.85
CA THR A 504 9.69 -56.36 -66.23
C THR A 504 10.84 -56.89 -65.33
N SER A 505 10.62 -57.73 -64.29
CA SER A 505 9.45 -58.10 -63.45
C SER A 505 9.87 -58.95 -62.23
N ALA A 506 8.94 -59.20 -61.29
CA ALA A 506 9.03 -60.11 -60.11
C ALA A 506 9.94 -59.65 -58.94
N GLY A 507 9.73 -60.05 -57.67
CA GLY A 507 8.69 -60.92 -57.09
C GLY A 507 8.76 -60.95 -55.54
N THR A 508 7.75 -61.56 -54.91
CA THR A 508 7.47 -61.67 -53.46
C THR A 508 8.59 -62.29 -52.58
N VAL A 509 8.65 -61.95 -51.28
CA VAL A 509 8.73 -62.82 -50.05
C VAL A 509 9.31 -62.05 -48.83
N THR A 510 8.91 -62.48 -47.61
CA THR A 510 9.11 -61.87 -46.27
C THR A 510 10.41 -62.36 -45.51
N PRO A 511 10.70 -62.03 -44.22
CA PRO A 511 12.06 -61.74 -43.69
C PRO A 511 12.76 -62.93 -42.96
N PRO A 512 13.97 -62.81 -42.32
CA PRO A 512 14.10 -62.34 -40.89
C PRO A 512 15.47 -61.78 -40.35
N SER A 513 15.40 -61.14 -39.16
CA SER A 513 16.26 -61.12 -37.92
C SER A 513 17.81 -61.02 -37.82
N GLY A 514 18.25 -60.32 -36.74
CA GLY A 514 19.54 -60.40 -36.00
C GLY A 514 19.86 -59.10 -35.20
N PHE A 515 19.57 -58.91 -33.90
CA PHE A 515 20.25 -59.34 -32.63
C PHE A 515 21.72 -58.87 -32.48
N ILE A 516 22.14 -58.16 -31.40
CA ILE A 516 22.39 -58.57 -29.98
C ILE A 516 22.15 -57.34 -29.04
N GLU A 517 21.26 -57.39 -28.03
CA GLU A 517 21.48 -57.52 -26.55
C GLU A 517 22.56 -56.62 -25.89
N PHE A 518 22.38 -56.00 -24.72
CA PHE A 518 21.71 -56.37 -23.44
C PHE A 518 21.07 -55.12 -22.77
N SER A 519 20.29 -55.13 -21.67
CA SER A 519 19.64 -56.13 -20.78
C SER A 519 18.49 -55.46 -20.00
N SER A 520 17.66 -56.23 -19.25
CA SER A 520 16.70 -55.69 -18.26
C SER A 520 16.20 -56.76 -17.28
N SER A 521 15.83 -56.39 -16.04
CA SER A 521 14.91 -57.12 -15.11
C SER A 521 14.92 -56.53 -13.69
N PRO A 522 13.94 -56.81 -12.80
CA PRO A 522 12.53 -57.19 -13.07
C PRO A 522 11.50 -56.46 -12.16
N ALA A 523 10.20 -56.68 -12.40
CA ALA A 523 9.11 -56.33 -11.49
C ALA A 523 8.58 -57.58 -10.75
N PRO A 524 8.06 -57.47 -9.50
CA PRO A 524 7.42 -58.59 -8.79
C PRO A 524 5.90 -58.73 -9.11
N PRO A 525 5.26 -59.88 -8.76
CA PRO A 525 4.05 -60.35 -9.41
C PRO A 525 2.72 -60.11 -8.67
N VAL A 526 1.62 -60.43 -9.35
CA VAL A 526 0.23 -60.48 -8.82
C VAL A 526 -0.20 -61.93 -8.58
N PRO A 527 -0.83 -62.26 -7.43
CA PRO A 527 -1.64 -63.48 -7.29
C PRO A 527 -3.15 -63.21 -7.20
N SER A 528 -3.94 -64.26 -7.43
CA SER A 528 -5.39 -64.25 -7.69
C SER A 528 -6.31 -64.50 -6.48
N THR A 529 -7.62 -64.29 -6.71
CA THR A 529 -8.81 -64.40 -5.82
C THR A 529 -8.97 -65.71 -5.04
N PRO A 530 -9.65 -65.71 -3.86
CA PRO A 530 -11.11 -66.00 -3.87
C PRO A 530 -11.99 -65.22 -2.85
N SER A 531 -13.31 -65.20 -3.10
CA SER A 531 -14.41 -64.87 -2.15
C SER A 531 -14.67 -66.06 -1.17
N PRO A 532 -15.48 -66.00 -0.07
CA PRO A 532 -16.70 -65.16 0.11
C PRO A 532 -17.08 -64.67 1.54
N VAL A 533 -18.20 -63.92 1.64
CA VAL A 533 -18.99 -63.53 2.86
C VAL A 533 -18.25 -62.54 3.79
N GLN A 534 -18.80 -61.48 4.40
CA GLN A 534 -20.16 -61.19 4.92
C GLN A 534 -20.46 -59.67 4.94
N LEU A 535 -21.72 -59.25 4.80
CA LEU A 535 -22.14 -57.84 4.64
C LEU A 535 -22.52 -57.14 5.96
N VAL A 536 -21.86 -56.02 6.30
CA VAL A 536 -22.35 -54.97 7.23
C VAL A 536 -21.84 -53.59 6.73
N PRO A 537 -22.65 -52.52 6.69
CA PRO A 537 -22.34 -51.34 5.87
C PRO A 537 -21.45 -50.28 6.53
N SER A 538 -20.54 -49.69 5.74
CA SER A 538 -19.79 -48.47 6.07
C SER A 538 -19.68 -47.58 4.83
N SER A 539 -19.84 -46.26 4.99
CA SER A 539 -20.27 -45.36 3.91
C SER A 539 -19.30 -44.24 3.55
N ALA A 540 -18.98 -44.12 2.26
CA ALA A 540 -18.42 -42.93 1.60
C ALA A 540 -18.68 -43.03 0.07
N PRO A 541 -18.62 -41.94 -0.74
CA PRO A 541 -18.25 -40.57 -0.40
C PRO A 541 -19.25 -39.47 -0.89
N LYS A 542 -19.35 -38.36 -0.13
CA LYS A 542 -20.13 -37.15 -0.48
C LYS A 542 -19.63 -36.37 -1.74
N ARG A 543 -18.64 -36.88 -2.48
CA ARG A 543 -18.01 -36.18 -3.61
C ARG A 543 -18.67 -36.47 -4.97
N ALA A 544 -19.25 -37.66 -5.16
CA ALA A 544 -20.00 -37.99 -6.38
C ALA A 544 -21.36 -37.28 -6.43
N ALA A 545 -22.06 -37.20 -5.29
CA ALA A 545 -23.36 -36.54 -5.17
C ALA A 545 -23.32 -35.04 -5.57
N LEU A 546 -22.23 -34.33 -5.24
CA LEU A 546 -22.09 -32.91 -5.56
C LEU A 546 -21.97 -32.66 -7.08
N LEU A 547 -21.27 -33.55 -7.81
CA LEU A 547 -21.13 -33.43 -9.26
C LEU A 547 -22.45 -33.76 -9.99
N GLY A 548 -23.19 -34.77 -9.53
CA GLY A 548 -24.52 -35.08 -10.06
C GLY A 548 -25.53 -33.92 -9.90
N SER A 549 -25.53 -33.24 -8.75
CA SER A 549 -26.41 -32.08 -8.51
C SER A 549 -26.07 -30.85 -9.35
N ILE A 550 -24.84 -30.71 -9.84
CA ILE A 550 -24.44 -29.60 -10.72
C ILE A 550 -24.86 -29.87 -12.17
N CYS A 551 -24.77 -31.12 -12.64
CA CYS A 551 -25.13 -31.48 -14.01
C CYS A 551 -26.65 -31.49 -14.27
N ASN A 552 -27.48 -31.76 -13.26
CA ASN A 552 -28.94 -31.87 -13.41
C ASN A 552 -29.72 -30.62 -12.91
N PHE A 553 -29.11 -29.44 -12.92
CA PHE A 553 -29.76 -28.20 -12.45
C PHE A 553 -30.88 -27.73 -13.40
N ASN A 554 -32.14 -27.95 -13.03
CA ASN A 554 -33.31 -27.47 -13.78
C ASN A 554 -33.79 -26.10 -13.27
N LYS A 555 -33.71 -25.07 -14.11
CA LYS A 555 -34.12 -23.69 -13.80
C LYS A 555 -35.65 -23.53 -13.60
N ALA A 556 -36.46 -24.46 -14.10
CA ALA A 556 -37.92 -24.36 -14.09
C ALA A 556 -38.58 -24.65 -12.72
N THR A 557 -37.86 -25.21 -11.75
CA THR A 557 -38.39 -25.55 -10.42
C THR A 557 -38.24 -24.44 -9.37
N LEU A 558 -37.69 -23.28 -9.76
CA LEU A 558 -37.55 -22.11 -8.88
C LEU A 558 -38.90 -21.40 -8.68
N ARG A 559 -39.42 -21.42 -7.44
CA ARG A 559 -40.59 -20.60 -7.05
C ARG A 559 -40.23 -19.12 -7.19
N ARG A 560 -41.08 -18.34 -7.87
CA ARG A 560 -40.97 -16.87 -7.87
C ARG A 560 -41.31 -16.32 -6.49
N THR A 561 -40.38 -15.57 -5.89
CA THR A 561 -40.63 -14.77 -4.69
C THR A 561 -41.02 -13.36 -5.11
N VAL A 562 -42.14 -12.85 -4.58
CA VAL A 562 -42.56 -11.45 -4.82
C VAL A 562 -41.74 -10.52 -3.93
N THR A 563 -40.99 -9.60 -4.55
CA THR A 563 -40.27 -8.54 -3.84
C THR A 563 -41.26 -7.52 -3.30
N ARG A 564 -41.44 -7.49 -1.97
CA ARG A 564 -42.20 -6.42 -1.30
C ARG A 564 -41.23 -5.28 -1.01
N ALA A 565 -41.36 -4.17 -1.73
CA ALA A 565 -40.58 -2.97 -1.44
C ALA A 565 -40.96 -2.42 -0.06
N SER A 566 -39.96 -2.12 0.76
CA SER A 566 -40.12 -1.49 2.08
C SER A 566 -39.32 -0.19 2.09
N SER A 567 -39.92 0.86 1.55
CA SER A 567 -39.47 2.23 1.71
C SER A 567 -39.98 2.76 3.05
N ASP A 568 -39.34 2.36 4.16
CA ASP A 568 -39.60 2.99 5.47
C ASP A 568 -38.44 2.76 6.46
N SER A 569 -37.51 3.71 6.49
CA SER A 569 -36.44 3.81 7.52
C SER A 569 -35.77 5.20 7.53
N MET A 570 -36.41 6.23 6.97
CA MET A 570 -35.79 7.56 6.77
C MET A 570 -36.66 8.74 7.22
N LEU A 571 -37.66 8.48 8.06
CA LEU A 571 -38.56 9.49 8.65
C LEU A 571 -38.79 9.25 10.15
N HIS A 572 -37.72 9.26 10.95
CA HIS A 572 -37.86 9.22 12.42
C HIS A 572 -36.78 9.98 13.21
N LEU A 573 -36.11 10.94 12.57
CA LEU A 573 -34.99 11.71 13.16
C LEU A 573 -35.08 13.22 12.87
N LEU A 574 -36.26 13.73 12.51
CA LEU A 574 -36.55 15.15 12.24
C LEU A 574 -37.88 15.61 12.88
N ALA A 575 -38.20 15.13 14.09
CA ALA A 575 -39.41 15.51 14.81
C ALA A 575 -39.25 15.44 16.34
N TRP A 576 -38.32 16.23 16.90
CA TRP A 576 -38.25 16.59 18.33
C TRP A 576 -37.29 17.78 18.53
N ASP A 577 -37.76 18.99 18.26
CA ASP A 577 -37.78 20.11 19.22
C ASP A 577 -38.30 21.39 18.54
N GLU A 578 -39.63 21.54 18.50
CA GLU A 578 -40.27 22.82 18.19
C GLU A 578 -41.54 22.96 19.05
N GLU A 579 -41.39 23.41 20.31
CA GLU A 579 -42.33 24.32 21.01
C GLU A 579 -41.90 24.65 22.45
N ARG A 580 -41.19 25.79 22.60
CA ARG A 580 -41.24 26.78 23.72
C ARG A 580 -40.00 27.69 23.62
N GLY A 581 -40.10 29.01 23.60
CA GLY A 581 -41.27 29.89 23.61
C GLY A 581 -40.86 31.35 23.38
N LYS A 582 -41.78 32.16 22.86
CA LYS A 582 -41.55 33.54 22.41
C LYS A 582 -41.06 34.48 23.55
N ARG A 583 -40.07 35.32 23.27
CA ARG A 583 -40.00 36.70 23.81
C ARG A 583 -39.29 37.64 22.81
N LYS A 584 -39.73 38.89 22.74
CA LYS A 584 -39.42 39.85 21.66
C LYS A 584 -38.47 40.96 22.12
N THR A 585 -37.60 41.41 21.19
CA THR A 585 -37.13 42.81 20.93
C THR A 585 -36.38 43.60 22.02
N PRO A 586 -35.67 44.71 21.68
CA PRO A 586 -34.97 45.09 20.42
C PRO A 586 -33.52 45.64 20.68
N VAL A 587 -32.89 46.28 19.67
CA VAL A 587 -32.09 47.56 19.72
C VAL A 587 -30.70 47.59 19.01
N THR A 588 -30.63 48.49 18.00
CA THR A 588 -29.53 49.25 17.33
C THR A 588 -28.32 48.63 16.61
N GLU A 589 -28.09 49.23 15.44
CA GLU A 589 -26.84 49.37 14.67
C GLU A 589 -25.75 50.19 15.39
N VAL A 590 -24.48 49.95 15.06
CA VAL A 590 -23.48 51.01 14.77
C VAL A 590 -22.48 50.46 13.73
N GLY A 591 -22.07 51.27 12.74
CA GLY A 591 -20.90 51.00 11.86
C GLY A 591 -19.57 51.48 12.48
N PRO A 592 -18.56 51.95 11.70
CA PRO A 592 -18.56 52.16 10.24
C PRO A 592 -17.21 51.87 9.51
N ALA A 593 -17.18 52.28 8.23
CA ALA A 593 -16.06 52.88 7.47
C ALA A 593 -14.96 52.01 6.82
N CYS A 594 -14.92 52.12 5.48
CA CYS A 594 -13.75 51.88 4.63
C CYS A 594 -12.90 53.16 4.52
N PHE A 595 -11.63 53.05 4.11
CA PHE A 595 -10.92 54.15 3.44
C PHE A 595 -9.94 53.61 2.36
N ASN A 596 -9.98 54.22 1.18
CA ASN A 596 -9.01 54.00 0.09
C ASN A 596 -7.93 55.09 0.12
N GLY A 597 -6.71 54.77 -0.32
CA GLY A 597 -5.65 55.78 -0.47
C GLY A 597 -4.38 55.26 -1.17
N SER A 598 -4.15 55.77 -2.39
CA SER A 598 -2.93 55.70 -3.22
C SER A 598 -2.92 56.97 -4.11
N PRO A 599 -1.87 57.34 -4.90
CA PRO A 599 -0.61 56.65 -5.21
C PRO A 599 0.65 57.59 -5.22
N SER A 600 1.68 57.24 -6.02
CA SER A 600 2.92 57.97 -6.42
C SER A 600 4.20 57.64 -5.59
N SER A 601 5.43 57.57 -6.15
CA SER A 601 5.88 57.49 -7.56
C SER A 601 7.36 57.02 -7.71
N SER A 602 7.70 56.56 -8.93
CA SER A 602 9.04 56.57 -9.57
C SER A 602 10.19 55.67 -9.07
N GLY A 603 10.99 55.12 -10.00
CA GLY A 603 12.18 54.32 -9.69
C GLY A 603 12.71 53.40 -10.81
N THR A 604 12.89 53.90 -12.04
CA THR A 604 13.48 53.13 -13.16
C THR A 604 15.01 53.05 -13.08
N ARG A 605 15.58 51.88 -13.40
CA ARG A 605 16.91 51.70 -14.04
C ARG A 605 17.02 50.28 -14.59
N ASP A 606 17.78 50.13 -15.68
CA ASP A 606 17.77 48.96 -16.55
C ASP A 606 19.18 48.70 -17.16
N ILE A 607 19.34 47.58 -17.88
CA ILE A 607 20.48 47.17 -18.76
C ILE A 607 21.84 46.91 -18.05
N THR A 608 22.40 45.68 -18.00
CA THR A 608 23.14 45.04 -19.13
C THR A 608 23.54 43.58 -18.85
N GLU A 609 23.76 42.83 -19.93
CA GLU A 609 23.94 41.37 -19.98
C GLU A 609 25.36 40.88 -19.63
N LYS A 610 25.47 39.57 -19.35
CA LYS A 610 26.51 38.71 -19.96
C LYS A 610 26.07 37.24 -20.00
N GLU A 611 25.87 36.72 -21.20
CA GLU A 611 25.60 35.29 -21.45
C GLU A 611 26.86 34.42 -21.31
N GLY A 612 26.68 33.12 -21.06
CA GLY A 612 27.78 32.16 -20.93
C GLY A 612 27.34 30.70 -20.79
N ASN A 613 26.96 30.08 -21.91
CA ASN A 613 26.89 28.63 -22.18
C ASN A 613 26.49 27.65 -21.05
N GLN A 614 25.26 27.11 -21.14
CA GLN A 614 24.94 25.76 -20.64
C GLN A 614 24.47 24.83 -21.77
N CYS A 615 25.40 24.07 -22.35
CA CYS A 615 25.08 22.87 -23.12
C CYS A 615 25.75 21.67 -22.45
N GLY A 616 25.00 20.96 -21.60
CA GLY A 616 25.50 19.79 -20.85
C GLY A 616 24.43 19.08 -20.02
N GLY A 617 23.45 19.82 -19.46
CA GLY A 617 22.39 19.24 -18.63
C GLY A 617 21.43 18.29 -19.36
N HIS A 618 21.20 18.50 -20.67
CA HIS A 618 20.21 17.73 -21.43
C HIS A 618 20.61 16.26 -21.64
N ILE A 619 21.89 15.95 -21.84
CA ILE A 619 22.36 14.59 -22.12
C ILE A 619 22.31 13.73 -20.83
N GLY A 620 22.74 14.29 -19.69
CA GLY A 620 22.65 13.60 -18.39
C GLY A 620 21.21 13.32 -17.96
N PHE A 621 20.28 14.25 -18.21
CA PHE A 621 18.86 14.06 -17.92
C PHE A 621 18.23 12.97 -18.80
N VAL A 622 18.53 12.96 -20.11
CA VAL A 622 18.02 11.94 -21.04
C VAL A 622 18.59 10.55 -20.73
N LEU A 623 19.88 10.44 -20.37
CA LEU A 623 20.48 9.17 -19.96
C LEU A 623 19.87 8.63 -18.66
N SER A 624 19.58 9.49 -17.69
CA SER A 624 18.87 9.10 -16.46
C SER A 624 17.43 8.64 -16.74
N LEU A 625 16.73 9.33 -17.65
CA LEU A 625 15.38 8.92 -18.09
C LEU A 625 15.41 7.56 -18.82
N LEU A 626 16.36 7.35 -19.73
CA LEU A 626 16.54 6.05 -20.40
C LEU A 626 16.90 4.95 -19.40
N TYR A 627 17.78 5.20 -18.43
CA TYR A 627 18.15 4.21 -17.41
C TYR A 627 16.94 3.81 -16.55
N CYS A 628 16.13 4.78 -16.11
CA CYS A 628 14.87 4.52 -15.40
C CYS A 628 13.86 3.78 -16.29
N MET A 629 13.72 4.12 -17.58
CA MET A 629 12.86 3.37 -18.50
C MET A 629 13.38 1.96 -18.78
N THR A 630 14.68 1.74 -18.87
CA THR A 630 15.30 0.41 -19.03
C THR A 630 15.11 -0.45 -17.79
N LEU A 631 15.20 0.12 -16.59
CA LEU A 631 14.89 -0.55 -15.32
C LEU A 631 13.39 -0.87 -15.19
N MET A 632 12.50 0.06 -15.58
CA MET A 632 11.07 -0.23 -15.62
C MET A 632 10.71 -1.29 -16.65
N MET A 633 11.34 -1.27 -17.84
CA MET A 633 11.13 -2.29 -18.88
C MET A 633 11.70 -3.64 -18.47
N THR A 634 12.86 -3.73 -17.82
CA THR A 634 13.38 -5.02 -17.30
C THR A 634 12.54 -5.55 -16.14
N GLY A 635 12.04 -4.69 -15.24
CA GLY A 635 11.08 -5.07 -14.20
C GLY A 635 9.72 -5.55 -14.75
N TYR A 636 9.27 -4.98 -15.87
CA TYR A 636 8.04 -5.36 -16.56
C TYR A 636 8.21 -6.65 -17.39
N LEU A 637 9.31 -6.76 -18.15
CA LEU A 637 9.63 -7.94 -18.97
C LEU A 637 9.96 -9.17 -18.10
N SER A 638 10.62 -9.00 -16.96
CA SER A 638 10.87 -10.07 -15.98
C SER A 638 9.57 -10.68 -15.42
N LYS A 639 8.48 -9.91 -15.40
CA LYS A 639 7.15 -10.37 -14.98
C LYS A 639 6.32 -11.00 -16.11
N HIS A 640 6.60 -10.70 -17.38
CA HIS A 640 5.71 -11.05 -18.51
C HIS A 640 6.37 -11.77 -19.70
N VAL A 641 7.68 -12.02 -19.71
CA VAL A 641 8.37 -12.72 -20.82
C VAL A 641 9.26 -13.85 -20.30
N GLY A 642 9.02 -15.08 -20.79
CA GLY A 642 9.74 -16.27 -20.36
C GLY A 642 11.25 -16.27 -20.71
N PRO A 643 12.05 -17.11 -20.02
CA PRO A 643 13.52 -16.95 -19.91
C PRO A 643 14.34 -17.06 -21.20
N ASN A 644 13.74 -17.47 -22.34
CA ASN A 644 14.46 -17.66 -23.60
C ASN A 644 14.68 -16.39 -24.44
N ILE A 645 14.05 -15.25 -24.10
CA ILE A 645 14.23 -13.99 -24.84
C ILE A 645 15.42 -13.15 -24.30
N MET A 646 15.81 -13.32 -23.03
CA MET A 646 16.96 -12.63 -22.42
C MET A 646 18.30 -12.91 -23.13
N LYS A 647 18.45 -14.04 -23.84
CA LYS A 647 19.68 -14.35 -24.60
C LYS A 647 19.87 -13.52 -25.88
N ILE A 648 18.81 -12.93 -26.43
CA ILE A 648 18.88 -12.19 -27.71
C ILE A 648 19.33 -10.73 -27.49
N LEU A 649 19.06 -10.14 -26.33
CA LEU A 649 19.47 -8.78 -25.98
C LEU A 649 20.92 -8.67 -25.45
N SER A 650 21.64 -9.79 -25.33
CA SER A 650 23.06 -9.82 -24.92
C SER A 650 24.04 -9.64 -26.08
N PHE A 651 23.57 -9.58 -27.33
CA PHE A 651 24.40 -9.45 -28.54
C PHE A 651 24.06 -8.17 -29.31
N LYS A 652 24.45 -7.02 -28.74
CA LYS A 652 24.83 -5.75 -29.39
C LYS A 652 24.96 -4.66 -28.32
N SER A 653 26.17 -4.52 -27.78
CA SER A 653 26.69 -3.29 -27.18
C SER A 653 27.74 -2.73 -28.13
#